data_AF-A0AA88VD83-F1
#
_entry.id   AF-A0AA88VD83-F1
#
_cell.length_a   1.000
_cell.length_b   1.000
_cell.length_c   1.000
_cell.angle_alpha   90.00
_cell.angle_beta   90.00
_cell.angle_gamma   90.00
#
_symmetry.space_group_name_H-M   'P 1'
#
loop_
_entity.id
_entity.type
_entity.pdbx_description
1 polymer ?
#
loop_
_entity_poly.entity_id
_entity_poly.type
_entity_poly.pdbx_seq_one_letter_code
_entity_poly.pdbx_strand_id
1 'polypeptide(L)'
;GIVKLPGVKSKEAKISIINDVSGIIKPGRLTLLLGPPGCGKTSLLKALSGNLNKSLKVSGEVSYNGYNVKEFVPQKISAYVSQNNLHIPQMTVRETLDFSARCQGIGCRAEIMTEVSRREKEARIVPDPDLDTYMKAISVEGQRTTLQTDYILKILGLDICADTLCGDAMRRGISGGQKKRLTTARAAATARYSASVEDRDTERCFLEHHEMGSDRGDHKVDNEAADFDDAIAKDLIDLELTDCAMIVGPINAFFMDEISSGLDSSTTDQIVACLQQLAHFTDATILVSLLQPAPETFDLFDDIILMGEGKIVYQGPRIHVLEFFESSGFRCPERKGIADFLQEVISIKDQAQYWHRVGQSHSYVSNDMLCRSLKESPFGKKLDEEICEDFVKSESHENTIAYSTYSISKWELFRACMSREFLLMQRNSFVYVFRLCQFVLLAFITMTVFLRSRMDVDVVHANYYLGSLFFTLVIFLVDGFPELSMTVARLPSFYKQRELCFYPAWAYAIPAILLKVPISLLDSLVWTSITYYVIGYSPEAGRFFGQFILLFAVHLTSISTFRFVASAFQTEVASITAASLWLMFLLLFGGFIIPQCKASTINEFLAPRWQKALTTNTTIGKGTLESRGLYFNGNLFWISIGALFGFTILSNVGFMLTLTFLKRKLIFALMRLHTPGSRAIISSEKLSHIQGIEQSTDGSSVTERSKNVSDNTMTKPYEGRMILPFEPLTVVFEDVQYYVETPMEMRESGFPQKRLQLLRDITGSFRPGVLTALMGVTGAGKTTLLDVLSGRKSSGYIEGEIKIGGYPKVQETFARISGYCEQTDIHSPQITVEESLLFSAWLRLQPQIDSKDFVKEVLETIELDGIKDDLVGMPGVSGLSTEQRKRLTIAVELVANPAVIFMDEPTTGLDARAAAIVMRAVKNVADTGRTIVCTIHQPSIDIFEAFDELLLLKSGGRMIYSGQLGQHSSKVIKYFEGVSGVPKIRHKHNPAAWMLEVTSTSAEADLGIDFAEIYKSSALHENNQQSVLNVFGSMFTAVFLSGINNCSSVVPYIVTERSVLYREKFCGMYDSWAYALAQVIIEVPYLFIQALIYVIITYPMIGYQWSASKVLWYFYNMLCTLMYCTYLGMMIASATPSIPLAASLHSTFYRFFNLFAGFIVPRPQIPKWWLWLYYLTPSSWTLNGMLTSQYGDVQTEIMVFEEKKTVAAFIRDYFGFQHDQLPIVVVVLILYPLVFAFLFAFCITKLNFERRTVLAVEMD
;
A
#
# COMPACT_ATOMS: atom_id res chain seq x y z
N GLY A 1 12.67 1.51 -0.36
CA GLY A 1 12.17 1.29 -1.73
C GLY A 1 12.58 2.43 -2.66
N ILE A 2 12.01 3.61 -2.43
CA ILE A 2 12.40 4.86 -3.11
C ILE A 2 13.58 5.56 -2.40
N VAL A 3 13.66 5.50 -1.06
CA VAL A 3 14.88 5.89 -0.33
C VAL A 3 16.02 4.90 -0.61
N LYS A 4 16.90 5.30 -1.53
CA LYS A 4 18.37 5.27 -1.39
C LYS A 4 18.81 6.68 -1.81
N LEU A 5 18.77 7.63 -0.88
CA LEU A 5 19.22 9.01 -1.10
C LEU A 5 20.76 9.07 -1.07
N PRO A 6 21.38 10.08 -1.71
CA PRO A 6 22.83 10.15 -1.91
C PRO A 6 23.56 10.65 -0.66
N GLY A 7 23.77 9.78 0.33
CA GLY A 7 24.58 10.05 1.52
C GLY A 7 25.08 8.77 2.19
N VAL A 8 24.14 7.95 2.66
CA VAL A 8 24.39 6.73 3.44
C VAL A 8 25.28 5.72 2.70
N LYS A 9 26.58 5.74 2.99
CA LYS A 9 27.51 4.67 2.62
C LYS A 9 27.38 3.50 3.59
N SER A 10 26.27 2.76 3.48
CA SER A 10 26.22 1.40 4.06
C SER A 10 27.44 0.63 3.55
N LYS A 11 28.25 0.05 4.44
CA LYS A 11 29.33 -0.86 4.04
C LYS A 11 28.71 -2.12 3.45
N GLU A 12 28.43 -2.08 2.14
CA GLU A 12 27.97 -3.23 1.35
C GLU A 12 29.09 -4.27 1.31
N ALA A 13 29.19 -5.08 2.36
CA ALA A 13 30.01 -6.27 2.37
C ALA A 13 29.58 -7.15 1.18
N LYS A 14 30.48 -7.33 0.22
CA LYS A 14 30.25 -8.14 -0.98
C LYS A 14 30.29 -9.62 -0.58
N ILE A 15 29.22 -10.10 0.06
CA ILE A 15 29.03 -11.54 0.26
C ILE A 15 28.82 -12.15 -1.13
N SER A 16 29.79 -12.94 -1.56
CA SER A 16 29.71 -13.67 -2.81
C SER A 16 28.85 -14.92 -2.60
N ILE A 17 27.75 -15.03 -3.36
CA ILE A 17 26.78 -16.14 -3.25
C ILE A 17 27.21 -17.35 -4.08
N ILE A 18 28.02 -17.12 -5.11
CA ILE A 18 28.54 -18.10 -6.07
C ILE A 18 29.99 -17.73 -6.35
N ASN A 19 30.91 -18.69 -6.33
CA ASN A 19 32.36 -18.47 -6.35
C ASN A 19 33.04 -19.37 -7.38
N ASP A 20 33.82 -18.79 -8.31
CA ASP A 20 34.59 -19.50 -9.35
C ASP A 20 33.81 -20.64 -10.05
N VAL A 21 32.62 -20.33 -10.55
CA VAL A 21 31.74 -21.30 -11.23
C VAL A 21 31.86 -21.14 -12.74
N SER A 22 32.42 -22.17 -13.36
CA SER A 22 32.46 -22.42 -14.81
C SER A 22 31.71 -23.71 -15.12
N GLY A 23 31.14 -23.83 -16.32
CA GLY A 23 30.41 -25.03 -16.75
C GLY A 23 29.60 -24.82 -18.03
N ILE A 24 29.44 -25.88 -18.82
CA ILE A 24 28.62 -25.92 -20.04
C ILE A 24 27.35 -26.77 -19.82
N ILE A 25 26.22 -26.37 -20.41
CA ILE A 25 24.99 -27.17 -20.43
C ILE A 25 24.63 -27.37 -21.90
N LYS A 26 24.47 -28.62 -22.33
CA LYS A 26 24.35 -29.00 -23.74
C LYS A 26 22.87 -29.04 -24.19
N PRO A 27 22.57 -28.87 -25.49
CA PRO A 27 21.25 -29.18 -26.05
C PRO A 27 20.95 -30.68 -25.93
N GLY A 28 19.68 -31.05 -26.12
CA GLY A 28 19.22 -32.44 -26.17
C GLY A 28 19.40 -33.26 -24.88
N ARG A 29 19.62 -32.61 -23.72
CA ARG A 29 19.98 -33.29 -22.46
C ARG A 29 19.26 -32.71 -21.24
N LEU A 30 18.76 -33.60 -20.39
CA LEU A 30 18.12 -33.27 -19.11
C LEU A 30 19.15 -33.26 -17.97
N THR A 31 19.43 -32.08 -17.43
CA THR A 31 20.46 -31.85 -16.41
C THR A 31 19.86 -31.63 -15.01
N LEU A 32 20.39 -32.32 -14.00
CA LEU A 32 20.02 -32.18 -12.58
C LEU A 32 20.92 -31.18 -11.86
N LEU A 33 20.33 -30.17 -11.20
CA LEU A 33 21.03 -29.25 -10.29
C LEU A 33 20.77 -29.63 -8.82
N LEU A 34 21.74 -30.32 -8.21
CA LEU A 34 21.67 -30.89 -6.87
C LEU A 34 22.55 -30.13 -5.86
N GLY A 35 22.24 -30.26 -4.56
CA GLY A 35 23.04 -29.71 -3.47
C GLY A 35 22.18 -29.18 -2.30
N PRO A 36 22.76 -28.96 -1.11
CA PRO A 36 22.01 -28.63 0.10
C PRO A 36 21.22 -27.31 0.05
N PRO A 37 20.29 -27.08 0.99
CA PRO A 37 19.61 -25.80 1.14
C PRO A 37 20.60 -24.64 1.31
N GLY A 38 20.41 -23.57 0.52
CA GLY A 38 21.23 -22.37 0.60
C GLY A 38 22.55 -22.35 -0.20
N CYS A 39 22.97 -23.45 -0.84
CA CYS A 39 24.25 -23.49 -1.59
C CYS A 39 24.30 -22.70 -2.91
N GLY A 40 23.23 -21.97 -3.27
CA GLY A 40 23.21 -21.04 -4.40
C GLY A 40 22.34 -21.45 -5.61
N LYS A 41 21.80 -22.67 -5.66
CA LYS A 41 21.04 -23.24 -6.81
C LYS A 41 20.09 -22.26 -7.52
N THR A 42 19.12 -21.74 -6.78
CA THR A 42 18.14 -20.73 -7.25
C THR A 42 18.76 -19.43 -7.77
N SER A 43 19.93 -19.03 -7.25
CA SER A 43 20.68 -17.86 -7.74
C SER A 43 21.38 -18.16 -9.06
N LEU A 44 21.91 -19.39 -9.24
CA LEU A 44 22.50 -19.85 -10.49
C LEU A 44 21.45 -19.93 -11.60
N LEU A 45 20.31 -20.59 -11.36
CA LEU A 45 19.18 -20.66 -12.31
C LEU A 45 18.70 -19.27 -12.77
N LYS A 46 18.70 -18.29 -11.85
CA LYS A 46 18.31 -16.89 -12.16
C LYS A 46 19.39 -16.12 -12.88
N ALA A 47 20.67 -16.42 -12.65
CA ALA A 47 21.78 -15.84 -13.41
C ALA A 47 21.75 -16.33 -14.86
N LEU A 48 21.67 -17.64 -15.07
CA LEU A 48 21.64 -18.28 -16.39
C LEU A 48 20.42 -17.82 -17.22
N SER A 49 19.21 -17.86 -16.65
CA SER A 49 17.98 -17.40 -17.34
C SER A 49 17.83 -15.87 -17.46
N GLY A 50 18.85 -15.07 -17.13
CA GLY A 50 18.81 -13.61 -17.19
C GLY A 50 17.77 -12.94 -16.26
N ASN A 51 17.19 -13.69 -15.33
CA ASN A 51 16.13 -13.26 -14.39
C ASN A 51 16.67 -12.83 -13.02
N LEU A 52 17.99 -12.69 -12.88
CA LEU A 52 18.65 -12.26 -11.65
C LEU A 52 18.24 -10.83 -11.27
N ASN A 53 18.02 -10.61 -9.98
CA ASN A 53 17.70 -9.27 -9.49
C ASN A 53 18.88 -8.32 -9.71
N LYS A 54 18.63 -7.18 -10.35
CA LYS A 54 19.60 -6.12 -10.68
C LYS A 54 20.16 -5.36 -9.46
N SER A 55 19.87 -5.82 -8.23
CA SER A 55 20.60 -5.46 -7.01
C SER A 55 21.80 -6.36 -6.71
N LEU A 56 21.86 -7.55 -7.31
CA LEU A 56 23.02 -8.43 -7.30
C LEU A 56 23.96 -8.02 -8.44
N LYS A 57 25.26 -8.21 -8.25
CA LYS A 57 26.29 -7.98 -9.26
C LYS A 57 26.80 -9.33 -9.74
N VAL A 58 26.89 -9.52 -11.04
CA VAL A 58 27.53 -10.69 -11.67
C VAL A 58 28.92 -10.26 -12.14
N SER A 59 29.89 -11.15 -11.94
CA SER A 59 31.25 -11.05 -12.48
C SER A 59 31.55 -12.38 -13.17
N GLY A 60 31.92 -12.31 -14.45
CA GLY A 60 31.95 -13.46 -15.36
C GLY A 60 31.10 -13.19 -16.61
N GLU A 61 31.20 -14.10 -17.57
CA GLU A 61 30.47 -14.12 -18.84
C GLU A 61 29.37 -15.19 -18.77
N VAL A 62 28.25 -14.99 -19.47
CA VAL A 62 27.29 -16.06 -19.78
C VAL A 62 26.95 -15.89 -21.26
N SER A 63 27.25 -16.93 -22.04
CA SER A 63 26.95 -17.01 -23.47
C SER A 63 25.88 -18.07 -23.73
N TYR A 64 25.09 -17.87 -24.78
CA TYR A 64 24.19 -18.86 -25.38
C TYR A 64 24.66 -19.01 -26.82
N ASN A 65 25.20 -20.18 -27.19
CA ASN A 65 25.78 -20.47 -28.50
C ASN A 65 26.73 -19.35 -28.99
N GLY A 66 27.64 -18.91 -28.13
CA GLY A 66 28.59 -17.81 -28.40
C GLY A 66 28.07 -16.37 -28.21
N TYR A 67 26.76 -16.14 -28.11
CA TYR A 67 26.20 -14.77 -27.90
C TYR A 67 26.08 -14.44 -26.42
N ASN A 68 26.60 -13.28 -25.99
CA ASN A 68 26.47 -12.84 -24.60
C ASN A 68 24.99 -12.55 -24.25
N VAL A 69 24.54 -12.92 -23.05
CA VAL A 69 23.17 -12.65 -22.52
C VAL A 69 22.74 -11.17 -22.57
N LYS A 70 23.68 -10.23 -22.75
CA LYS A 70 23.42 -8.78 -22.96
C LYS A 70 23.05 -8.41 -24.41
N GLU A 71 23.34 -9.26 -25.40
CA GLU A 71 23.10 -9.00 -26.83
C GLU A 71 21.61 -9.16 -27.21
N PHE A 72 20.81 -9.86 -26.38
CA PHE A 72 19.43 -10.23 -26.68
C PHE A 72 18.47 -10.14 -25.47
N VAL A 73 17.22 -10.59 -25.64
CA VAL A 73 16.22 -10.65 -24.56
C VAL A 73 16.14 -12.07 -23.97
N PRO A 74 16.86 -12.40 -22.87
CA PRO A 74 16.89 -13.77 -22.34
C PRO A 74 15.52 -14.29 -21.89
N GLN A 75 14.57 -13.42 -21.51
CA GLN A 75 13.19 -13.78 -21.19
C GLN A 75 12.37 -14.33 -22.39
N LYS A 76 12.93 -14.32 -23.61
CA LYS A 76 12.30 -14.84 -24.83
C LYS A 76 12.87 -16.18 -25.31
N ILE A 77 14.09 -16.51 -24.89
CA ILE A 77 14.82 -17.75 -25.27
C ILE A 77 14.90 -18.72 -24.09
N SER A 78 14.97 -18.17 -22.86
CA SER A 78 15.01 -18.96 -21.63
C SER A 78 13.73 -18.82 -20.81
N ALA A 79 13.16 -19.95 -20.40
CA ALA A 79 12.00 -19.99 -19.52
C ALA A 79 12.40 -20.34 -18.08
N TYR A 80 12.05 -19.48 -17.12
CA TYR A 80 12.27 -19.74 -15.70
C TYR A 80 10.97 -20.14 -14.98
N VAL A 81 10.88 -21.43 -14.65
CA VAL A 81 9.77 -22.04 -13.89
C VAL A 81 10.04 -21.89 -12.39
N SER A 82 9.40 -20.91 -11.77
CA SER A 82 9.50 -20.67 -10.32
C SER A 82 8.79 -21.74 -9.47
N GLN A 83 9.22 -21.88 -8.22
CA GLN A 83 8.52 -22.67 -7.18
C GLN A 83 7.04 -22.28 -7.07
N ASN A 84 6.74 -20.98 -6.98
CA ASN A 84 5.37 -20.46 -6.86
C ASN A 84 4.62 -20.46 -8.20
N ASN A 85 3.49 -21.16 -8.25
CA ASN A 85 2.55 -21.20 -9.37
C ASN A 85 1.51 -20.06 -9.27
N LEU A 86 1.61 -19.04 -10.15
CA LEU A 86 0.64 -17.94 -10.25
C LEU A 86 -0.08 -17.99 -11.61
N HIS A 87 -1.39 -18.25 -11.55
CA HIS A 87 -2.33 -18.33 -12.67
C HIS A 87 -3.59 -17.51 -12.36
N ILE A 88 -4.48 -17.30 -13.35
CA ILE A 88 -5.76 -16.60 -13.14
C ILE A 88 -6.84 -17.64 -12.85
N PRO A 89 -7.44 -17.70 -11.64
CA PRO A 89 -8.26 -18.84 -11.23
C PRO A 89 -9.61 -18.95 -11.97
N GLN A 90 -10.04 -17.88 -12.67
CA GLN A 90 -11.25 -17.86 -13.50
C GLN A 90 -11.01 -18.21 -14.99
N MET A 91 -9.80 -18.64 -15.36
CA MET A 91 -9.47 -19.15 -16.69
C MET A 91 -9.26 -20.67 -16.65
N THR A 92 -9.55 -21.35 -17.76
CA THR A 92 -9.23 -22.77 -17.94
C THR A 92 -7.74 -22.98 -18.22
N VAL A 93 -7.28 -24.24 -18.20
CA VAL A 93 -5.92 -24.61 -18.60
C VAL A 93 -5.66 -24.18 -20.06
N ARG A 94 -6.56 -24.56 -20.97
CA ARG A 94 -6.55 -24.22 -22.40
C ARG A 94 -6.51 -22.72 -22.64
N GLU A 95 -7.42 -21.94 -22.05
CA GLU A 95 -7.46 -20.48 -22.21
C GLU A 95 -6.20 -19.79 -21.69
N THR A 96 -5.57 -20.34 -20.65
CA THR A 96 -4.32 -19.82 -20.10
C THR A 96 -3.16 -20.02 -21.07
N LEU A 97 -3.15 -21.12 -21.82
CA LEU A 97 -2.18 -21.39 -22.88
C LEU A 97 -2.47 -20.55 -24.14
N ASP A 98 -3.71 -20.60 -24.65
CA ASP A 98 -4.19 -19.79 -25.80
C ASP A 98 -3.86 -18.29 -25.63
N PHE A 99 -4.12 -17.72 -24.45
CA PHE A 99 -3.79 -16.32 -24.16
C PHE A 99 -2.28 -16.06 -24.15
N SER A 100 -1.48 -17.01 -23.66
CA SER A 100 -0.03 -16.89 -23.61
C SER A 100 0.61 -16.97 -25.00
N ALA A 101 0.16 -17.93 -25.83
CA ALA A 101 0.56 -18.06 -27.24
C ALA A 101 0.22 -16.80 -28.05
N ARG A 102 -1.02 -16.31 -27.93
CA ARG A 102 -1.48 -15.08 -28.63
C ARG A 102 -0.72 -13.82 -28.21
N CYS A 103 -0.20 -13.74 -26.98
CA CYS A 103 0.68 -12.64 -26.55
C CYS A 103 2.10 -12.69 -27.16
N GLN A 104 2.55 -13.85 -27.66
CA GLN A 104 3.93 -14.05 -28.13
C GLN A 104 4.08 -14.01 -29.66
N GLY A 105 2.99 -14.09 -30.42
CA GLY A 105 3.01 -13.91 -31.88
C GLY A 105 3.13 -15.18 -32.69
N ILE A 106 2.64 -16.29 -32.14
CA ILE A 106 2.05 -17.34 -32.98
C ILE A 106 0.79 -16.72 -33.61
N GLY A 107 0.76 -16.66 -34.94
CA GLY A 107 -0.29 -15.97 -35.70
C GLY A 107 -1.65 -16.66 -35.61
N CYS A 108 -2.66 -16.06 -36.25
CA CYS A 108 -3.90 -16.75 -36.57
C CYS A 108 -3.60 -18.02 -37.38
N ARG A 109 -4.38 -19.08 -37.19
CA ARG A 109 -4.26 -20.33 -37.97
C ARG A 109 -4.18 -20.08 -39.48
N ALA A 110 -5.02 -19.17 -39.98
CA ALA A 110 -5.04 -18.78 -41.39
C ALA A 110 -3.76 -18.06 -41.85
N GLU A 111 -3.12 -17.26 -40.98
CA GLU A 111 -1.87 -16.56 -41.28
C GLU A 111 -0.70 -17.56 -41.38
N ILE A 112 -0.66 -18.55 -40.47
CA ILE A 112 0.34 -19.63 -40.50
C ILE A 112 0.17 -20.47 -41.78
N MET A 113 -1.04 -20.94 -42.09
CA MET A 113 -1.30 -21.70 -43.32
C MET A 113 -1.00 -20.88 -44.59
N THR A 114 -1.29 -19.57 -44.60
CA THR A 114 -0.98 -18.71 -45.75
C THR A 114 0.53 -18.55 -45.95
N GLU A 115 1.32 -18.43 -44.88
CA GLU A 115 2.78 -18.35 -44.96
C GLU A 115 3.42 -19.70 -45.31
N VAL A 116 2.90 -20.81 -44.78
CA VAL A 116 3.32 -22.17 -45.16
C VAL A 116 3.08 -22.41 -46.65
N SER A 117 1.86 -22.24 -47.16
CA SER A 117 1.57 -22.43 -48.58
C SER A 117 2.12 -21.36 -49.53
N ARG A 118 2.62 -20.23 -48.99
CA ARG A 118 3.51 -19.33 -49.73
C ARG A 118 4.91 -19.95 -49.87
N ARG A 119 5.48 -20.49 -48.79
CA ARG A 119 6.82 -21.10 -48.77
C ARG A 119 6.90 -22.41 -49.52
N GLU A 120 5.92 -23.31 -49.37
CA GLU A 120 5.82 -24.55 -50.17
C GLU A 120 5.93 -24.24 -51.67
N LYS A 121 5.19 -23.21 -52.10
CA LYS A 121 5.13 -22.74 -53.49
C LYS A 121 6.40 -22.03 -53.97
N GLU A 122 7.16 -21.40 -53.07
CA GLU A 122 8.47 -20.79 -53.37
C GLU A 122 9.59 -21.84 -53.42
N ALA A 123 9.60 -22.79 -52.48
CA ALA A 123 10.52 -23.93 -52.41
C ALA A 123 10.21 -25.04 -53.43
N ARG A 124 9.01 -25.02 -54.05
CA ARG A 124 8.46 -26.06 -54.94
C ARG A 124 8.25 -27.42 -54.27
N ILE A 125 7.99 -27.41 -52.97
CA ILE A 125 7.59 -28.59 -52.21
C ILE A 125 6.13 -28.91 -52.59
N VAL A 126 5.86 -30.18 -52.89
CA VAL A 126 4.49 -30.70 -52.99
C VAL A 126 4.17 -31.30 -51.62
N PRO A 127 3.25 -30.71 -50.83
CA PRO A 127 2.87 -31.29 -49.55
C PRO A 127 2.13 -32.62 -49.78
N ASP A 128 2.26 -33.53 -48.82
CA ASP A 128 1.58 -34.82 -48.86
C ASP A 128 0.04 -34.64 -48.94
N PRO A 129 -0.71 -35.41 -49.76
CA PRO A 129 -2.14 -35.20 -49.94
C PRO A 129 -2.98 -35.38 -48.67
N ASP A 130 -2.61 -36.32 -47.79
CA ASP A 130 -3.33 -36.59 -46.55
C ASP A 130 -2.93 -35.60 -45.45
N LEU A 131 -1.65 -35.20 -45.39
CA LEU A 131 -1.21 -34.10 -44.51
C LEU A 131 -1.84 -32.76 -44.88
N ASP A 132 -1.87 -32.42 -46.18
CA ASP A 132 -2.54 -31.23 -46.71
C ASP A 132 -4.05 -31.27 -46.46
N THR A 133 -4.67 -32.43 -46.65
CA THR A 133 -6.10 -32.63 -46.33
C THR A 133 -6.38 -32.50 -44.84
N TYR A 134 -5.53 -33.04 -43.96
CA TYR A 134 -5.64 -32.92 -42.50
C TYR A 134 -5.46 -31.46 -42.06
N MET A 135 -4.41 -30.79 -42.51
CA MET A 135 -4.13 -29.38 -42.23
C MET A 135 -5.27 -28.47 -42.70
N LYS A 136 -5.84 -28.72 -43.89
CA LYS A 136 -7.00 -28.02 -44.44
C LYS A 136 -8.29 -28.34 -43.70
N ALA A 137 -8.56 -29.61 -43.36
CA ALA A 137 -9.77 -30.03 -42.65
C ALA A 137 -9.88 -29.38 -41.26
N ILE A 138 -8.77 -29.27 -40.52
CA ILE A 138 -8.74 -28.57 -39.23
C ILE A 138 -8.64 -27.04 -39.42
N SER A 139 -8.37 -26.53 -40.63
CA SER A 139 -8.39 -25.08 -40.94
C SER A 139 -9.78 -24.46 -41.15
N VAL A 140 -10.83 -25.28 -41.20
CA VAL A 140 -12.22 -24.87 -41.46
C VAL A 140 -12.72 -23.84 -40.44
N GLU A 141 -13.44 -22.82 -40.92
CA GLU A 141 -13.98 -21.73 -40.10
C GLU A 141 -14.92 -22.24 -38.99
N GLY A 142 -14.42 -22.29 -37.75
CA GLY A 142 -15.22 -22.60 -36.58
C GLY A 142 -14.39 -22.90 -35.34
N GLN A 143 -13.29 -23.66 -35.49
CA GLN A 143 -12.40 -23.97 -34.38
C GLN A 143 -11.49 -22.77 -34.05
N ARG A 144 -11.49 -22.36 -32.77
CA ARG A 144 -10.72 -21.20 -32.26
C ARG A 144 -9.38 -21.59 -31.61
N THR A 145 -9.06 -22.88 -31.56
CA THR A 145 -7.88 -23.39 -30.84
C THR A 145 -6.60 -23.19 -31.63
N THR A 146 -5.50 -23.02 -30.90
CA THR A 146 -4.15 -22.98 -31.46
C THR A 146 -3.61 -24.42 -31.47
N LEU A 147 -3.25 -24.97 -32.64
CA LEU A 147 -2.87 -26.40 -32.76
C LEU A 147 -1.69 -26.78 -31.85
N GLN A 148 -0.72 -25.88 -31.70
CA GLN A 148 0.37 -25.96 -30.71
C GLN A 148 -0.13 -26.09 -29.25
N THR A 149 -1.24 -25.45 -28.89
CA THR A 149 -1.83 -25.57 -27.55
C THR A 149 -2.46 -26.95 -27.32
N ASP A 150 -3.16 -27.50 -28.32
CA ASP A 150 -3.69 -28.87 -28.25
C ASP A 150 -2.54 -29.91 -28.16
N TYR A 151 -1.43 -29.69 -28.88
CA TYR A 151 -0.25 -30.56 -28.82
C TYR A 151 0.47 -30.50 -27.46
N ILE A 152 0.73 -29.29 -26.94
CA ILE A 152 1.37 -29.11 -25.62
C ILE A 152 0.46 -29.60 -24.47
N LEU A 153 -0.86 -29.55 -24.63
CA LEU A 153 -1.80 -30.17 -23.68
C LEU A 153 -1.67 -31.70 -23.66
N LYS A 154 -1.48 -32.35 -24.82
CA LYS A 154 -1.21 -33.80 -24.91
C LYS A 154 0.13 -34.18 -24.28
N ILE A 155 1.24 -33.57 -24.72
CA ILE A 155 2.61 -33.91 -24.25
C ILE A 155 2.68 -33.89 -22.72
N LEU A 156 2.12 -32.85 -22.09
CA LEU A 156 2.16 -32.67 -20.64
C LEU A 156 1.01 -33.35 -19.89
N GLY A 157 0.20 -34.21 -20.54
CA GLY A 157 -0.92 -34.95 -19.93
C GLY A 157 -1.96 -34.03 -19.25
N LEU A 158 -2.21 -32.87 -19.86
CA LEU A 158 -3.12 -31.83 -19.39
C LEU A 158 -4.44 -31.78 -20.18
N ASP A 159 -4.51 -32.51 -21.29
CA ASP A 159 -5.70 -32.73 -22.13
C ASP A 159 -6.96 -33.07 -21.31
N ILE A 160 -6.86 -34.04 -20.39
CA ILE A 160 -7.95 -34.48 -19.49
C ILE A 160 -8.50 -33.32 -18.64
N CYS A 161 -7.70 -32.29 -18.38
CA CYS A 161 -8.09 -31.11 -17.59
C CYS A 161 -8.08 -29.80 -18.40
N ALA A 162 -8.00 -29.86 -19.74
CA ALA A 162 -7.81 -28.69 -20.60
C ALA A 162 -8.86 -27.60 -20.37
N ASP A 163 -10.12 -28.01 -20.24
CA ASP A 163 -11.26 -27.10 -20.08
C ASP A 163 -11.69 -26.93 -18.61
N THR A 164 -10.94 -27.52 -17.67
CA THR A 164 -11.11 -27.32 -16.22
C THR A 164 -10.53 -25.97 -15.80
N LEU A 165 -11.21 -25.29 -14.87
CA LEU A 165 -10.72 -24.03 -14.28
C LEU A 165 -9.43 -24.23 -13.48
N CYS A 166 -8.53 -23.24 -13.54
CA CYS A 166 -7.31 -23.25 -12.72
C CYS A 166 -7.63 -23.27 -11.21
N GLY A 167 -8.66 -22.55 -10.76
CA GLY A 167 -9.11 -22.54 -9.36
C GLY A 167 -8.15 -21.86 -8.36
N ASP A 168 -8.70 -21.52 -7.20
CA ASP A 168 -8.01 -20.83 -6.08
C ASP A 168 -8.21 -21.62 -4.77
N ALA A 169 -8.03 -20.99 -3.61
CA ALA A 169 -8.19 -21.64 -2.30
C ALA A 169 -9.66 -21.84 -1.87
N MET A 170 -10.63 -21.24 -2.57
CA MET A 170 -12.07 -21.38 -2.32
C MET A 170 -12.81 -22.01 -3.51
N ARG A 171 -12.28 -21.85 -4.73
CA ARG A 171 -12.79 -22.46 -5.97
C ARG A 171 -11.94 -23.66 -6.36
N ARG A 172 -12.51 -24.86 -6.25
CA ARG A 172 -11.90 -26.10 -6.76
C ARG A 172 -11.52 -25.95 -8.23
N GLY A 173 -10.41 -26.56 -8.61
CA GLY A 173 -9.83 -26.54 -9.95
C GLY A 173 -8.73 -27.60 -10.04
N ILE A 174 -7.83 -27.44 -11.01
CA ILE A 174 -6.75 -28.42 -11.26
C ILE A 174 -5.80 -28.60 -10.05
N SER A 175 -5.23 -29.80 -9.90
CA SER A 175 -4.38 -30.22 -8.78
C SER A 175 -3.04 -29.48 -8.69
N GLY A 176 -2.29 -29.66 -7.60
CA GLY A 176 -0.93 -29.09 -7.44
C GLY A 176 0.03 -29.48 -8.56
N GLY A 177 0.06 -30.78 -8.90
CA GLY A 177 0.83 -31.31 -10.04
C GLY A 177 0.37 -30.75 -11.38
N GLN A 178 -0.93 -30.68 -11.62
CA GLN A 178 -1.48 -30.06 -12.84
C GLN A 178 -1.17 -28.54 -12.90
N LYS A 179 -1.14 -27.82 -11.78
CA LYS A 179 -0.72 -26.40 -11.73
C LYS A 179 0.76 -26.21 -12.07
N LYS A 180 1.64 -27.12 -11.64
CA LYS A 180 3.07 -27.11 -12.01
C LYS A 180 3.24 -27.46 -13.48
N ARG A 181 2.59 -28.53 -13.97
CA ARG A 181 2.57 -28.91 -15.40
C ARG A 181 2.01 -27.79 -16.29
N LEU A 182 0.96 -27.07 -15.88
CA LEU A 182 0.47 -25.87 -16.59
C LEU A 182 1.49 -24.72 -16.58
N THR A 183 2.26 -24.52 -15.51
CA THR A 183 3.35 -23.53 -15.53
C THR A 183 4.43 -23.91 -16.55
N THR A 184 4.76 -25.19 -16.70
CA THR A 184 5.66 -25.72 -17.74
C THR A 184 5.04 -25.61 -19.15
N ALA A 185 3.78 -26.02 -19.33
CA ALA A 185 3.05 -25.89 -20.60
C ALA A 185 3.02 -24.43 -21.09
N ARG A 186 2.80 -23.48 -20.17
CA ARG A 186 2.82 -22.05 -20.47
C ARG A 186 4.21 -21.51 -20.79
N ALA A 187 5.28 -22.21 -20.43
CA ALA A 187 6.65 -21.88 -20.83
C ALA A 187 6.97 -22.45 -22.23
N ALA A 188 6.55 -23.68 -22.53
CA ALA A 188 6.69 -24.27 -23.86
C ALA A 188 5.85 -23.53 -24.92
N ALA A 189 4.59 -23.17 -24.58
CA ALA A 189 3.65 -22.51 -25.49
C ALA A 189 3.95 -21.02 -25.76
N THR A 190 5.05 -20.46 -25.21
CA THR A 190 5.41 -19.05 -25.40
C THR A 190 6.38 -18.80 -26.56
N ALA A 191 6.52 -19.77 -27.47
CA ALA A 191 7.65 -19.88 -28.38
C ALA A 191 7.24 -19.79 -29.88
N ARG A 192 7.98 -18.99 -30.66
CA ARG A 192 7.68 -18.57 -32.05
C ARG A 192 8.62 -19.18 -33.09
N TYR A 193 8.08 -19.90 -34.08
CA TYR A 193 8.79 -20.47 -35.23
C TYR A 193 9.56 -19.43 -36.08
N SER A 194 10.76 -19.81 -36.56
CA SER A 194 11.67 -19.01 -37.41
C SER A 194 12.41 -19.90 -38.42
N ALA A 195 11.73 -20.42 -39.45
CA ALA A 195 12.35 -21.38 -40.38
C ALA A 195 13.28 -20.79 -41.44
N SER A 196 14.43 -21.44 -41.57
CA SER A 196 15.25 -21.56 -42.78
C SER A 196 15.67 -23.03 -42.94
N VAL A 197 14.97 -23.79 -43.80
CA VAL A 197 15.42 -25.14 -44.22
C VAL A 197 16.33 -24.95 -45.44
N GLU A 198 17.59 -24.65 -45.17
CA GLU A 198 18.71 -24.70 -46.13
C GLU A 198 19.89 -25.42 -45.49
N ASP A 199 19.70 -26.69 -45.17
CA ASP A 199 20.79 -27.66 -45.03
C ASP A 199 20.52 -28.83 -45.98
N ARG A 200 21.59 -29.34 -46.61
CA ARG A 200 21.61 -30.50 -47.51
C ARG A 200 22.67 -31.52 -47.13
N ASP A 201 23.49 -31.23 -46.12
CA ASP A 201 24.60 -32.08 -45.71
C ASP A 201 24.20 -32.97 -44.51
N THR A 202 23.14 -32.64 -43.76
CA THR A 202 22.54 -33.54 -42.75
C THR A 202 22.01 -34.85 -43.34
N GLU A 203 21.42 -34.85 -44.54
CA GLU A 203 21.00 -36.08 -45.24
C GLU A 203 22.19 -37.02 -45.58
N ARG A 204 23.40 -36.46 -45.77
CA ARG A 204 24.58 -37.27 -46.12
C ARG A 204 25.14 -38.04 -44.93
N CYS A 205 25.24 -37.41 -43.76
CA CYS A 205 25.78 -38.06 -42.58
C CYS A 205 24.96 -39.28 -42.11
N PHE A 206 23.64 -39.28 -42.36
CA PHE A 206 22.79 -40.44 -42.07
C PHE A 206 22.92 -41.59 -43.08
N LEU A 207 23.29 -41.31 -44.33
CA LEU A 207 23.50 -42.34 -45.35
C LEU A 207 24.87 -43.04 -45.22
N GLU A 208 25.95 -42.30 -44.96
CA GLU A 208 27.30 -42.90 -44.86
C GLU A 208 27.48 -43.82 -43.64
N HIS A 209 26.71 -43.62 -42.56
CA HIS A 209 26.82 -44.47 -41.37
C HIS A 209 26.17 -45.86 -41.51
N HIS A 210 25.40 -46.11 -42.58
CA HIS A 210 24.59 -47.33 -42.69
C HIS A 210 25.23 -48.49 -43.48
N GLU A 211 26.38 -48.28 -44.16
CA GLU A 211 27.05 -49.33 -44.96
C GLU A 211 28.08 -50.20 -44.19
N MET A 212 28.49 -49.84 -42.97
CA MET A 212 29.45 -50.64 -42.18
C MET A 212 28.81 -51.33 -40.96
N GLY A 213 27.96 -52.34 -41.21
CA GLY A 213 27.28 -53.07 -40.13
C GLY A 213 26.77 -54.49 -40.43
N SER A 214 27.02 -55.08 -41.61
CA SER A 214 26.38 -56.35 -42.03
C SER A 214 27.37 -57.52 -42.21
N ASP A 215 27.90 -58.08 -41.12
CA ASP A 215 28.53 -59.42 -41.15
C ASP A 215 28.48 -60.13 -39.79
N ARG A 216 27.41 -60.92 -39.54
CA ARG A 216 27.39 -62.13 -38.68
C ARG A 216 26.00 -62.80 -38.55
N GLY A 217 25.93 -64.06 -39.02
CA GLY A 217 25.32 -65.18 -38.31
C GLY A 217 23.78 -65.28 -38.22
N ASP A 218 23.21 -66.18 -39.02
CA ASP A 218 21.83 -66.67 -38.88
C ASP A 218 21.49 -67.17 -37.46
N HIS A 219 20.28 -66.83 -36.99
CA HIS A 219 19.43 -67.78 -36.27
C HIS A 219 17.94 -67.43 -36.45
N LYS A 220 17.23 -68.23 -37.24
CA LYS A 220 15.76 -68.13 -37.37
C LYS A 220 15.04 -68.62 -36.10
N VAL A 221 14.06 -67.84 -35.65
CA VAL A 221 12.84 -68.30 -34.96
C VAL A 221 11.68 -67.49 -35.54
N ASP A 222 10.59 -68.16 -35.91
CA ASP A 222 9.52 -67.55 -36.71
C ASP A 222 8.58 -66.66 -35.88
N ASN A 223 8.21 -65.48 -36.41
CA ASN A 223 7.16 -64.64 -35.84
C ASN A 223 6.57 -63.65 -36.87
N GLU A 224 5.99 -64.17 -37.96
CA GLU A 224 5.31 -63.38 -39.03
C GLU A 224 4.01 -62.72 -38.52
N ALA A 225 4.15 -61.71 -37.64
CA ALA A 225 3.05 -60.91 -37.10
C ALA A 225 3.46 -59.49 -36.64
N ALA A 226 4.76 -59.18 -36.50
CA ALA A 226 5.23 -57.91 -35.94
C ALA A 226 5.66 -56.86 -36.98
N ASP A 227 6.31 -57.28 -38.08
CA ASP A 227 7.00 -56.37 -39.02
C ASP A 227 6.08 -55.37 -39.74
N PHE A 228 4.77 -55.62 -39.80
CA PHE A 228 3.82 -54.73 -40.48
C PHE A 228 3.37 -53.54 -39.60
N ASP A 229 3.31 -53.72 -38.27
CA ASP A 229 3.05 -52.62 -37.34
C ASP A 229 4.33 -51.84 -37.05
N ASP A 230 5.51 -52.49 -36.98
CA ASP A 230 6.78 -51.81 -36.65
C ASP A 230 7.30 -50.92 -37.81
N ALA A 231 7.02 -51.31 -39.07
CA ALA A 231 7.27 -50.46 -40.23
C ALA A 231 6.35 -49.23 -40.28
N ILE A 232 5.04 -49.41 -40.05
CA ILE A 232 4.08 -48.30 -40.01
C ILE A 232 4.34 -47.40 -38.79
N ALA A 233 4.78 -47.96 -37.66
CA ALA A 233 5.20 -47.19 -36.50
C ALA A 233 6.46 -46.35 -36.78
N LYS A 234 7.46 -46.90 -37.49
CA LYS A 234 8.61 -46.12 -37.95
C LYS A 234 8.22 -44.99 -38.90
N ASP A 235 7.44 -45.28 -39.93
CA ASP A 235 6.99 -44.26 -40.88
C ASP A 235 6.15 -43.17 -40.17
N LEU A 236 5.35 -43.52 -39.16
CA LEU A 236 4.67 -42.53 -38.30
C LEU A 236 5.65 -41.72 -37.44
N ILE A 237 6.66 -42.35 -36.85
CA ILE A 237 7.65 -41.68 -35.98
C ILE A 237 8.53 -40.72 -36.79
N ASP A 238 8.93 -41.09 -38.02
CA ASP A 238 9.72 -40.23 -38.91
C ASP A 238 8.85 -39.07 -39.50
N LEU A 239 7.54 -39.28 -39.69
CA LEU A 239 6.58 -38.19 -39.91
C LEU A 239 6.47 -37.26 -38.69
N GLU A 240 6.23 -37.80 -37.49
CA GLU A 240 6.09 -37.01 -36.26
C GLU A 240 7.37 -36.24 -35.91
N LEU A 241 8.56 -36.78 -36.19
CA LEU A 241 9.86 -36.10 -36.01
C LEU A 241 9.94 -34.80 -36.81
N THR A 242 9.49 -34.81 -38.06
CA THR A 242 9.54 -33.63 -38.94
C THR A 242 8.50 -32.57 -38.51
N ASP A 243 7.30 -32.99 -38.12
CA ASP A 243 6.23 -32.09 -37.66
C ASP A 243 6.49 -31.52 -36.24
N CYS A 244 7.14 -32.26 -35.34
CA CYS A 244 7.45 -31.79 -33.98
C CYS A 244 8.25 -30.48 -33.97
N ALA A 245 9.24 -30.38 -34.87
CA ALA A 245 10.08 -29.19 -35.05
C ALA A 245 9.32 -27.96 -35.60
N MET A 246 8.14 -28.15 -36.22
CA MET A 246 7.26 -27.03 -36.60
C MET A 246 6.39 -26.51 -35.45
N ILE A 247 6.11 -27.35 -34.44
CA ILE A 247 5.06 -27.10 -33.45
C ILE A 247 5.62 -26.59 -32.11
N VAL A 248 6.79 -27.07 -31.67
CA VAL A 248 7.47 -26.52 -30.49
C VAL A 248 8.43 -25.41 -30.91
N GLY A 249 8.33 -24.23 -30.30
CA GLY A 249 9.14 -23.06 -30.68
C GLY A 249 10.47 -22.93 -29.91
N PRO A 250 11.27 -21.87 -30.21
CA PRO A 250 12.69 -21.74 -29.88
C PRO A 250 12.99 -21.32 -28.43
N ILE A 251 12.21 -21.80 -27.46
CA ILE A 251 12.59 -21.74 -26.04
C ILE A 251 13.40 -23.01 -25.77
N ASN A 252 14.62 -23.04 -26.29
CA ASN A 252 15.51 -24.20 -26.18
C ASN A 252 16.19 -24.28 -24.80
N ALA A 253 15.87 -23.39 -23.86
CA ALA A 253 16.48 -23.34 -22.53
C ALA A 253 15.44 -23.24 -21.40
N PHE A 254 15.22 -24.34 -20.68
CA PHE A 254 14.30 -24.39 -19.54
C PHE A 254 15.05 -24.47 -18.21
N PHE A 255 14.81 -23.50 -17.33
CA PHE A 255 15.40 -23.41 -16.00
C PHE A 255 14.32 -23.60 -14.93
N MET A 256 14.32 -24.73 -14.23
CA MET A 256 13.22 -25.10 -13.33
C MET A 256 13.65 -25.20 -11.87
N ASP A 257 13.00 -24.42 -11.00
CA ASP A 257 13.34 -24.26 -9.58
C ASP A 257 12.40 -25.12 -8.71
N GLU A 258 13.00 -26.03 -7.94
CA GLU A 258 12.37 -26.93 -6.95
C GLU A 258 11.03 -27.52 -7.41
N ILE A 259 11.03 -28.29 -8.51
CA ILE A 259 9.76 -28.72 -9.14
C ILE A 259 8.99 -29.79 -8.37
N SER A 260 9.66 -30.62 -7.58
CA SER A 260 9.04 -31.63 -6.69
C SER A 260 8.42 -31.03 -5.42
N SER A 261 8.60 -29.73 -5.17
CA SER A 261 8.12 -29.07 -3.94
C SER A 261 6.59 -29.10 -3.86
N GLY A 262 6.06 -29.96 -2.99
CA GLY A 262 4.61 -30.17 -2.81
C GLY A 262 3.99 -31.22 -3.73
N LEU A 263 4.80 -32.11 -4.32
CA LEU A 263 4.35 -33.26 -5.11
C LEU A 263 4.75 -34.58 -4.43
N ASP A 264 4.04 -35.65 -4.76
CA ASP A 264 4.46 -37.03 -4.49
C ASP A 264 5.58 -37.49 -5.43
N SER A 265 6.25 -38.60 -5.09
CA SER A 265 7.34 -39.15 -5.91
C SER A 265 6.86 -39.56 -7.29
N SER A 266 5.75 -40.30 -7.40
CA SER A 266 5.16 -40.75 -8.68
C SER A 266 4.79 -39.60 -9.63
N THR A 267 4.17 -38.53 -9.14
CA THR A 267 3.87 -37.33 -9.96
C THR A 267 5.15 -36.57 -10.31
N THR A 268 6.17 -36.57 -9.44
CA THR A 268 7.48 -35.97 -9.75
C THR A 268 8.15 -36.75 -10.88
N ASP A 269 8.15 -38.07 -10.80
CA ASP A 269 8.75 -38.98 -11.77
C ASP A 269 8.12 -38.82 -13.16
N GLN A 270 6.78 -38.86 -13.25
CA GLN A 270 6.03 -38.60 -14.48
C GLN A 270 6.34 -37.23 -15.09
N ILE A 271 6.57 -36.20 -14.27
CA ILE A 271 6.96 -34.88 -14.76
C ILE A 271 8.40 -34.89 -15.29
N VAL A 272 9.33 -35.56 -14.62
CA VAL A 272 10.73 -35.65 -15.05
C VAL A 272 10.86 -36.48 -16.33
N ALA A 273 10.13 -37.60 -16.47
CA ALA A 273 10.11 -38.40 -17.70
C ALA A 273 9.54 -37.59 -18.89
N CYS A 274 8.46 -36.84 -18.69
CA CYS A 274 7.91 -35.93 -19.70
C CYS A 274 8.90 -34.80 -20.07
N LEU A 275 9.70 -34.31 -19.10
CA LEU A 275 10.78 -33.35 -19.38
C LEU A 275 11.96 -34.00 -20.11
N GLN A 276 12.27 -35.27 -19.87
CA GLN A 276 13.31 -36.00 -20.60
C GLN A 276 12.92 -36.16 -22.07
N GLN A 277 11.68 -36.62 -22.32
CA GLN A 277 11.10 -36.68 -23.66
C GLN A 277 11.12 -35.31 -24.34
N LEU A 278 10.70 -34.23 -23.66
CA LEU A 278 10.76 -32.87 -24.22
C LEU A 278 12.21 -32.42 -24.55
N ALA A 279 13.18 -32.76 -23.70
CA ALA A 279 14.59 -32.45 -23.96
C ALA A 279 15.11 -33.17 -25.20
N HIS A 280 14.82 -34.48 -25.32
CA HIS A 280 15.32 -35.33 -26.40
C HIS A 280 14.59 -35.09 -27.75
N PHE A 281 13.28 -34.83 -27.76
CA PHE A 281 12.52 -34.60 -28.99
C PHE A 281 12.63 -33.18 -29.58
N THR A 282 13.06 -32.18 -28.80
CA THR A 282 13.11 -30.78 -29.27
C THR A 282 14.47 -30.12 -29.05
N ASP A 283 15.53 -30.93 -28.88
CA ASP A 283 16.90 -30.53 -28.53
C ASP A 283 17.02 -29.54 -27.36
N ALA A 284 16.02 -29.50 -26.47
CA ALA A 284 15.94 -28.49 -25.43
C ALA A 284 16.94 -28.76 -24.30
N THR A 285 17.76 -27.77 -23.98
CA THR A 285 18.55 -27.70 -22.75
C THR A 285 17.62 -27.52 -21.56
N ILE A 286 17.45 -28.55 -20.73
CA ILE A 286 16.59 -28.48 -19.54
C ILE A 286 17.43 -28.67 -18.27
N LEU A 287 17.53 -27.61 -17.45
CA LEU A 287 18.18 -27.64 -16.14
C LEU A 287 17.14 -27.59 -15.01
N VAL A 288 17.01 -28.69 -14.26
CA VAL A 288 16.04 -28.85 -13.18
C VAL A 288 16.74 -28.91 -11.83
N SER A 289 16.35 -28.08 -10.87
CA SER A 289 16.76 -28.26 -9.48
C SER A 289 15.74 -29.06 -8.69
N LEU A 290 16.21 -30.13 -8.05
CA LEU A 290 15.48 -30.96 -7.10
C LEU A 290 16.24 -30.97 -5.76
N LEU A 291 15.52 -31.15 -4.65
CA LEU A 291 16.14 -31.25 -3.32
C LEU A 291 16.53 -32.69 -2.98
N GLN A 292 15.61 -33.64 -3.15
CA GLN A 292 15.83 -35.07 -2.93
C GLN A 292 14.99 -35.86 -3.95
N PRO A 293 15.54 -36.21 -5.14
CA PRO A 293 14.87 -37.11 -6.07
C PRO A 293 14.88 -38.56 -5.55
N ALA A 294 13.85 -39.33 -5.90
CA ALA A 294 13.86 -40.78 -5.74
C ALA A 294 14.89 -41.43 -6.69
N PRO A 295 15.34 -42.68 -6.46
CA PRO A 295 16.29 -43.35 -7.35
C PRO A 295 15.79 -43.44 -8.79
N GLU A 296 14.52 -43.86 -8.98
CA GLU A 296 13.84 -43.90 -10.29
C GLU A 296 13.96 -42.55 -11.02
N THR A 297 13.56 -41.47 -10.34
CA THR A 297 13.58 -40.10 -10.87
C THR A 297 15.00 -39.56 -11.08
N PHE A 298 15.98 -40.06 -10.34
CA PHE A 298 17.40 -39.73 -10.51
C PHE A 298 17.98 -40.42 -11.75
N ASP A 299 17.51 -41.63 -12.07
CA ASP A 299 17.99 -42.38 -13.23
C ASP A 299 17.57 -41.76 -14.59
N LEU A 300 16.50 -40.96 -14.60
CA LEU A 300 16.01 -40.19 -15.77
C LEU A 300 16.89 -38.99 -16.18
N PHE A 301 17.93 -38.65 -15.40
CA PHE A 301 18.81 -37.53 -15.72
C PHE A 301 20.06 -37.95 -16.50
N ASP A 302 20.40 -37.18 -17.53
CA ASP A 302 21.56 -37.42 -18.40
C ASP A 302 22.86 -36.89 -17.74
N ASP A 303 22.80 -35.66 -17.22
CA ASP A 303 23.92 -34.93 -16.61
C ASP A 303 23.58 -34.42 -15.19
N ILE A 304 24.61 -34.23 -14.36
CA ILE A 304 24.50 -33.72 -13.00
C ILE A 304 25.43 -32.53 -12.79
N ILE A 305 24.91 -31.48 -12.14
CA ILE A 305 25.66 -30.38 -11.54
C ILE A 305 25.44 -30.41 -10.02
N LEU A 306 26.50 -30.62 -9.25
CA LEU A 306 26.46 -30.66 -7.79
C LEU A 306 27.06 -29.38 -7.19
N MET A 307 26.28 -28.61 -6.42
CA MET A 307 26.74 -27.37 -5.79
C MET A 307 26.96 -27.50 -4.27
N GLY A 308 28.16 -27.13 -3.82
CA GLY A 308 28.55 -27.02 -2.41
C GLY A 308 29.12 -25.62 -2.11
N GLU A 309 28.62 -24.96 -1.05
CA GLU A 309 29.12 -23.66 -0.57
C GLU A 309 29.27 -22.55 -1.66
N GLY A 310 28.43 -22.57 -2.68
CA GLY A 310 28.46 -21.61 -3.81
C GLY A 310 29.42 -21.98 -4.94
N LYS A 311 30.05 -23.15 -4.90
CA LYS A 311 30.98 -23.69 -5.91
C LYS A 311 30.35 -24.93 -6.59
N ILE A 312 30.78 -25.24 -7.81
CA ILE A 312 30.46 -26.54 -8.45
C ILE A 312 31.51 -27.56 -8.00
N VAL A 313 31.04 -28.64 -7.37
CA VAL A 313 31.84 -29.75 -6.84
C VAL A 313 32.01 -30.85 -7.88
N TYR A 314 30.98 -31.06 -8.71
CA TYR A 314 30.99 -31.99 -9.83
C TYR A 314 30.09 -31.45 -10.94
N GLN A 315 30.51 -31.62 -12.20
CA GLN A 315 29.70 -31.41 -13.39
C GLN A 315 30.08 -32.45 -14.46
N GLY A 316 29.08 -33.19 -14.96
CA GLY A 316 29.28 -34.22 -15.98
C GLY A 316 28.17 -35.27 -16.06
N PRO A 317 28.33 -36.31 -16.89
CA PRO A 317 27.33 -37.35 -17.08
C PRO A 317 27.06 -38.14 -15.80
N ARG A 318 25.78 -38.42 -15.53
CA ARG A 318 25.33 -39.12 -14.31
C ARG A 318 26.11 -40.40 -13.99
N ILE A 319 26.47 -41.15 -15.03
CA ILE A 319 27.14 -42.47 -14.93
C ILE A 319 28.49 -42.37 -14.20
N HIS A 320 29.27 -41.31 -14.41
CA HIS A 320 30.62 -41.17 -13.86
C HIS A 320 30.68 -40.49 -12.49
N VAL A 321 29.55 -40.08 -11.90
CA VAL A 321 29.54 -39.35 -10.62
C VAL A 321 30.05 -40.21 -9.46
N LEU A 322 29.74 -41.52 -9.46
CA LEU A 322 30.20 -42.44 -8.41
C LEU A 322 31.71 -42.73 -8.53
N GLU A 323 32.21 -42.92 -9.75
CA GLU A 323 33.63 -43.12 -10.05
C GLU A 323 34.50 -41.95 -9.57
N PHE A 324 34.03 -40.72 -9.80
CA PHE A 324 34.69 -39.50 -9.30
C PHE A 324 34.80 -39.48 -7.77
N PHE A 325 33.72 -39.76 -7.04
CA PHE A 325 33.75 -39.77 -5.57
C PHE A 325 34.53 -40.96 -4.99
N GLU A 326 34.50 -42.13 -5.63
CA GLU A 326 35.28 -43.29 -5.22
C GLU A 326 36.79 -43.04 -5.40
N SER A 327 37.20 -42.40 -6.51
CA SER A 327 38.59 -41.94 -6.70
C SER A 327 39.01 -40.95 -5.60
N SER A 328 38.09 -40.08 -5.16
CA SER A 328 38.28 -39.13 -4.06
C SER A 328 38.31 -39.79 -2.67
N GLY A 329 37.99 -41.08 -2.56
CA GLY A 329 38.02 -41.88 -1.33
C GLY A 329 36.67 -42.16 -0.67
N PHE A 330 35.56 -41.73 -1.28
CA PHE A 330 34.19 -41.86 -0.76
C PHE A 330 33.38 -42.89 -1.55
N ARG A 331 32.81 -43.88 -0.87
CA ARG A 331 32.08 -44.99 -1.53
C ARG A 331 30.62 -45.02 -1.12
N CYS A 332 29.72 -45.13 -2.10
CA CYS A 332 28.28 -45.20 -1.85
C CYS A 332 27.88 -46.61 -1.36
N PRO A 333 27.14 -46.76 -0.24
CA PRO A 333 26.60 -48.05 0.19
C PRO A 333 25.44 -48.53 -0.69
N GLU A 334 25.37 -49.83 -0.96
CA GLU A 334 24.39 -50.47 -1.87
C GLU A 334 22.90 -50.16 -1.58
N ARG A 335 22.55 -49.76 -0.36
CA ARG A 335 21.17 -49.44 0.05
C ARG A 335 20.87 -47.93 0.18
N LYS A 336 21.80 -47.07 -0.22
CA LYS A 336 21.67 -45.60 -0.12
C LYS A 336 21.38 -45.01 -1.50
N GLY A 337 20.37 -44.14 -1.60
CA GLY A 337 20.08 -43.43 -2.84
C GLY A 337 21.24 -42.50 -3.23
N ILE A 338 21.66 -42.54 -4.49
CA ILE A 338 22.83 -41.81 -4.98
C ILE A 338 22.68 -40.30 -4.72
N ALA A 339 21.49 -39.73 -4.94
CA ALA A 339 21.23 -38.31 -4.72
C ALA A 339 21.29 -37.84 -3.25
N ASP A 340 21.09 -38.74 -2.29
CA ASP A 340 21.36 -38.43 -0.87
C ASP A 340 22.87 -38.51 -0.59
N PHE A 341 23.53 -39.58 -1.04
CA PHE A 341 24.99 -39.77 -0.88
C PHE A 341 25.77 -38.55 -1.39
N LEU A 342 25.42 -38.04 -2.57
CA LEU A 342 26.05 -36.85 -3.17
C LEU A 342 25.86 -35.57 -2.34
N GLN A 343 24.78 -35.46 -1.55
CA GLN A 343 24.53 -34.31 -0.68
C GLN A 343 25.15 -34.46 0.72
N GLU A 344 25.24 -35.68 1.23
CA GLU A 344 25.87 -35.97 2.52
C GLU A 344 27.41 -35.99 2.43
N VAL A 345 28.00 -36.41 1.29
CA VAL A 345 29.46 -36.36 1.07
C VAL A 345 29.99 -34.92 1.05
N ILE A 346 29.19 -33.93 0.65
CA ILE A 346 29.53 -32.50 0.72
C ILE A 346 29.11 -31.83 2.05
N SER A 347 28.63 -32.61 3.03
CA SER A 347 28.31 -32.15 4.38
C SER A 347 29.42 -32.48 5.38
N ILE A 348 29.90 -31.45 6.09
CA ILE A 348 30.94 -31.54 7.14
C ILE A 348 30.64 -32.62 8.19
N LYS A 349 29.36 -32.86 8.50
CA LYS A 349 28.94 -33.81 9.55
C LYS A 349 28.91 -35.26 9.07
N ASP A 350 28.58 -35.46 7.80
CA ASP A 350 28.07 -36.74 7.31
C ASP A 350 29.08 -37.43 6.37
N GLN A 351 29.99 -36.66 5.76
CA GLN A 351 31.07 -37.14 4.88
C GLN A 351 31.91 -38.29 5.48
N ALA A 352 32.14 -38.29 6.80
CA ALA A 352 32.99 -39.28 7.47
C ALA A 352 32.46 -40.72 7.37
N GLN A 353 31.15 -40.93 7.23
CA GLN A 353 30.54 -42.28 7.17
C GLN A 353 30.78 -42.99 5.83
N TYR A 354 31.26 -42.27 4.81
CA TYR A 354 31.47 -42.79 3.44
C TYR A 354 32.94 -43.08 3.11
N TRP A 355 33.86 -42.88 4.04
CA TRP A 355 35.30 -43.04 3.81
C TRP A 355 35.72 -44.51 3.68
N HIS A 356 36.27 -44.87 2.51
CA HIS A 356 36.58 -46.27 2.17
C HIS A 356 38.08 -46.63 2.25
N ARG A 357 38.99 -45.66 2.43
CA ARG A 357 40.44 -45.90 2.38
C ARG A 357 40.96 -46.54 3.68
N VAL A 358 40.89 -47.86 3.73
CA VAL A 358 41.40 -48.71 4.83
C VAL A 358 42.86 -48.33 5.16
N GLY A 359 43.11 -48.02 6.44
CA GLY A 359 44.44 -47.62 6.93
C GLY A 359 44.72 -46.11 6.94
N GLN A 360 43.84 -45.27 6.38
CA GLN A 360 43.92 -43.81 6.52
C GLN A 360 42.78 -43.29 7.40
N SER A 361 43.10 -42.50 8.42
CA SER A 361 42.11 -41.78 9.24
C SER A 361 41.43 -40.70 8.41
N HIS A 362 40.09 -40.69 8.38
CA HIS A 362 39.32 -39.65 7.68
C HIS A 362 39.67 -38.24 8.21
N SER A 363 40.00 -37.36 7.28
CA SER A 363 40.06 -35.92 7.48
C SER A 363 39.03 -35.26 6.56
N TYR A 364 38.38 -34.19 7.03
CA TYR A 364 37.37 -33.50 6.23
C TYR A 364 37.98 -32.95 4.93
N VAL A 365 37.47 -33.44 3.80
CA VAL A 365 37.81 -32.96 2.45
C VAL A 365 36.88 -31.79 2.14
N SER A 366 37.43 -30.59 2.07
CA SER A 366 36.66 -29.38 1.78
C SER A 366 36.17 -29.33 0.33
N ASN A 367 35.11 -28.56 0.09
CA ASN A 367 34.60 -28.32 -1.27
C ASN A 367 35.71 -27.78 -2.20
N ASP A 368 36.62 -26.93 -1.72
CA ASP A 368 37.79 -26.46 -2.48
C ASP A 368 38.74 -27.58 -2.94
N MET A 369 38.94 -28.62 -2.12
CA MET A 369 39.75 -29.77 -2.52
C MET A 369 39.03 -30.61 -3.58
N LEU A 370 37.72 -30.84 -3.43
CA LEU A 370 36.92 -31.54 -4.44
C LEU A 370 36.86 -30.78 -5.77
N CYS A 371 36.70 -29.44 -5.75
CA CYS A 371 36.77 -28.59 -6.94
C CYS A 371 38.13 -28.68 -7.66
N ARG A 372 39.24 -28.81 -6.93
CA ARG A 372 40.58 -29.04 -7.52
C ARG A 372 40.67 -30.43 -8.12
N SER A 373 40.24 -31.47 -7.40
CA SER A 373 40.20 -32.84 -7.92
C SER A 373 39.31 -32.98 -9.16
N LEU A 374 38.24 -32.17 -9.29
CA LEU A 374 37.45 -32.06 -10.52
C LEU A 374 38.32 -31.51 -11.67
N LYS A 375 38.93 -30.33 -11.52
CA LYS A 375 39.80 -29.71 -12.55
C LYS A 375 41.04 -30.58 -12.90
N GLU A 376 41.53 -31.39 -11.98
CA GLU A 376 42.63 -32.33 -12.21
C GLU A 376 42.19 -33.64 -12.93
N SER A 377 40.91 -34.03 -12.81
CA SER A 377 40.35 -35.24 -13.43
C SER A 377 40.32 -35.16 -14.97
N PRO A 378 40.28 -36.30 -15.68
CA PRO A 378 40.14 -36.30 -17.15
C PRO A 378 38.83 -35.64 -17.61
N PHE A 379 37.74 -35.77 -16.83
CA PHE A 379 36.46 -35.13 -17.13
C PHE A 379 36.53 -33.60 -16.99
N GLY A 380 37.17 -33.10 -15.92
CA GLY A 380 37.32 -31.66 -15.71
C GLY A 380 38.27 -31.00 -16.72
N LYS A 381 39.32 -31.68 -17.15
CA LYS A 381 40.20 -31.21 -18.25
C LYS A 381 39.43 -31.09 -19.56
N LYS A 382 38.67 -32.13 -19.94
CA LYS A 382 37.80 -32.05 -21.13
C LYS A 382 36.74 -30.95 -21.00
N LEU A 383 36.20 -30.71 -19.80
CA LEU A 383 35.24 -29.64 -19.55
C LEU A 383 35.88 -28.25 -19.68
N ASP A 384 37.09 -28.04 -19.14
CA ASP A 384 37.82 -26.78 -19.31
C ASP A 384 38.26 -26.58 -20.78
N GLU A 385 38.60 -27.66 -21.52
CA GLU A 385 38.84 -27.64 -22.97
C GLU A 385 37.57 -27.21 -23.74
N GLU A 386 36.43 -27.87 -23.52
CA GLU A 386 35.12 -27.52 -24.13
C GLU A 386 34.63 -26.10 -23.75
N ILE A 387 35.12 -25.51 -22.66
CA ILE A 387 34.82 -24.13 -22.23
C ILE A 387 35.77 -23.11 -22.86
N CYS A 388 36.96 -23.54 -23.29
CA CYS A 388 37.96 -22.70 -23.96
C CYS A 388 37.84 -22.67 -25.49
N GLU A 389 36.96 -23.48 -26.10
CA GLU A 389 36.65 -23.38 -27.53
C GLU A 389 35.70 -22.21 -27.82
N ASP A 390 36.19 -21.21 -28.57
CA ASP A 390 35.40 -20.05 -29.00
C ASP A 390 34.31 -20.47 -30.02
N PHE A 391 33.05 -20.52 -29.57
CA PHE A 391 31.89 -20.79 -30.43
C PHE A 391 31.81 -19.80 -31.62
N VAL A 392 31.89 -20.34 -32.84
CA VAL A 392 32.00 -19.56 -34.07
C VAL A 392 30.65 -18.93 -34.44
N LYS A 393 30.49 -17.63 -34.17
CA LYS A 393 29.26 -16.85 -34.42
C LYS A 393 28.74 -16.84 -35.88
N SER A 394 29.45 -17.42 -36.85
CA SER A 394 28.98 -17.54 -38.25
C SER A 394 28.28 -18.87 -38.56
N GLU A 395 28.38 -19.89 -37.69
CA GLU A 395 27.65 -21.17 -37.86
C GLU A 395 26.25 -21.11 -37.21
N SER A 396 26.00 -20.13 -36.35
CA SER A 396 24.71 -19.88 -35.71
C SER A 396 23.84 -18.92 -36.52
N HIS A 397 22.65 -19.35 -36.96
CA HIS A 397 21.73 -18.49 -37.71
C HIS A 397 21.27 -17.25 -36.91
N GLU A 398 21.31 -16.07 -37.55
CA GLU A 398 20.87 -14.78 -36.95
C GLU A 398 19.43 -14.80 -36.39
N ASN A 399 18.55 -15.64 -36.95
CA ASN A 399 17.14 -15.74 -36.57
C ASN A 399 16.88 -16.57 -35.29
N THR A 400 17.91 -17.24 -34.74
CA THR A 400 17.80 -18.05 -33.51
C THR A 400 17.54 -17.18 -32.27
N ILE A 401 17.86 -15.88 -32.34
CA ILE A 401 17.97 -15.01 -31.17
C ILE A 401 16.96 -13.85 -31.17
N ALA A 402 16.24 -13.71 -30.06
CA ALA A 402 15.15 -12.76 -29.91
C ALA A 402 15.65 -11.36 -29.45
N TYR A 403 15.86 -10.46 -30.41
CA TYR A 403 16.25 -9.07 -30.17
C TYR A 403 15.09 -8.13 -29.76
N SER A 404 13.82 -8.50 -30.02
CA SER A 404 12.66 -7.64 -29.75
C SER A 404 11.87 -8.04 -28.49
N THR A 405 11.46 -7.06 -27.68
CA THR A 405 10.77 -7.31 -26.40
C THR A 405 9.33 -7.81 -26.57
N TYR A 406 8.63 -7.36 -27.61
CA TYR A 406 7.26 -7.77 -27.94
C TYR A 406 7.19 -8.09 -29.43
N SER A 407 6.66 -9.27 -29.77
CA SER A 407 6.72 -9.82 -31.13
C SER A 407 5.53 -9.45 -32.01
N ILE A 408 4.41 -9.02 -31.40
CA ILE A 408 3.13 -8.73 -32.10
C ILE A 408 2.85 -7.24 -32.21
N SER A 409 1.92 -6.88 -33.08
CA SER A 409 1.48 -5.49 -33.19
C SER A 409 0.80 -5.02 -31.91
N LYS A 410 0.88 -3.71 -31.65
CA LYS A 410 0.20 -3.07 -30.52
C LYS A 410 -1.32 -3.28 -30.57
N TRP A 411 -1.89 -3.52 -31.76
CA TRP A 411 -3.32 -3.73 -31.93
C TRP A 411 -3.76 -5.17 -31.59
N GLU A 412 -3.02 -6.21 -32.02
CA GLU A 412 -3.28 -7.59 -31.54
C GLU A 412 -3.15 -7.66 -30.02
N LEU A 413 -2.12 -7.03 -29.45
CA LEU A 413 -1.84 -7.03 -28.01
C LEU A 413 -2.97 -6.38 -27.20
N PHE A 414 -3.53 -5.27 -27.71
CA PHE A 414 -4.72 -4.65 -27.16
C PHE A 414 -5.96 -5.55 -27.31
N ARG A 415 -6.19 -6.13 -28.49
CA ARG A 415 -7.33 -7.02 -28.78
C ARG A 415 -7.33 -8.28 -27.91
N ALA A 416 -6.17 -8.89 -27.70
CA ALA A 416 -5.99 -10.05 -26.83
C ALA A 416 -6.29 -9.72 -25.36
N CYS A 417 -5.73 -8.62 -24.83
CA CYS A 417 -6.01 -8.17 -23.47
C CYS A 417 -7.48 -7.76 -23.28
N MET A 418 -8.08 -7.07 -24.26
CA MET A 418 -9.49 -6.67 -24.25
C MET A 418 -10.43 -7.88 -24.24
N SER A 419 -10.16 -8.89 -25.06
CA SER A 419 -10.90 -10.16 -25.09
C SER A 419 -10.83 -10.88 -23.74
N ARG A 420 -9.64 -10.94 -23.12
CA ARG A 420 -9.46 -11.53 -21.79
C ARG A 420 -10.23 -10.78 -20.71
N GLU A 421 -10.11 -9.45 -20.66
CA GLU A 421 -10.81 -8.66 -19.63
C GLU A 421 -12.33 -8.72 -19.77
N PHE A 422 -12.86 -8.78 -21.01
CA PHE A 422 -14.28 -9.01 -21.26
C PHE A 422 -14.74 -10.40 -20.78
N LEU A 423 -13.99 -11.47 -21.09
CA LEU A 423 -14.27 -12.82 -20.60
C LEU A 423 -14.26 -12.90 -19.06
N LEU A 424 -13.27 -12.27 -18.42
CA LEU A 424 -13.16 -12.20 -16.96
C LEU A 424 -14.27 -11.32 -16.33
N MET A 425 -14.84 -10.37 -17.07
CA MET A 425 -16.03 -9.62 -16.65
C MET A 425 -17.29 -10.49 -16.75
N GLN A 426 -17.47 -11.21 -17.87
CA GLN A 426 -18.60 -12.12 -18.09
C GLN A 426 -18.65 -13.25 -17.04
N ARG A 427 -17.51 -13.88 -16.75
CA ARG A 427 -17.39 -14.93 -15.70
C ARG A 427 -17.53 -14.43 -14.25
N ASN A 428 -17.54 -13.11 -14.04
CA ASN A 428 -17.87 -12.51 -12.74
C ASN A 428 -19.12 -11.62 -12.81
N SER A 429 -19.96 -11.81 -13.85
CA SER A 429 -21.20 -11.06 -14.10
C SER A 429 -22.13 -10.98 -12.89
N PHE A 430 -22.25 -12.06 -12.11
CA PHE A 430 -23.00 -12.10 -10.86
C PHE A 430 -22.69 -10.92 -9.92
N VAL A 431 -21.41 -10.53 -9.78
CA VAL A 431 -21.01 -9.42 -8.89
C VAL A 431 -21.51 -8.08 -9.42
N TYR A 432 -21.53 -7.89 -10.74
CA TYR A 432 -22.02 -6.67 -11.38
C TYR A 432 -23.56 -6.60 -11.37
N VAL A 433 -24.24 -7.72 -11.67
CA VAL A 433 -25.71 -7.82 -11.59
C VAL A 433 -26.19 -7.59 -10.16
N PHE A 434 -25.52 -8.17 -9.16
CA PHE A 434 -25.83 -7.95 -7.75
C PHE A 434 -25.73 -6.47 -7.36
N ARG A 435 -24.65 -5.78 -7.77
CA ARG A 435 -24.48 -4.34 -7.53
C ARG A 435 -25.56 -3.50 -8.20
N LEU A 436 -25.93 -3.78 -9.45
CA LEU A 436 -27.00 -3.07 -10.14
C LEU A 436 -28.35 -3.23 -9.41
N CYS A 437 -28.68 -4.46 -8.96
CA CYS A 437 -29.89 -4.72 -8.18
C CYS A 437 -29.88 -4.01 -6.82
N GLN A 438 -28.74 -4.02 -6.12
CA GLN A 438 -28.49 -3.27 -4.89
C GLN A 438 -28.68 -1.75 -5.10
N PHE A 439 -28.22 -1.22 -6.23
CA PHE A 439 -28.31 0.20 -6.58
C PHE A 439 -29.76 0.63 -6.86
N VAL A 440 -30.50 -0.17 -7.63
CA VAL A 440 -31.93 0.02 -7.90
C VAL A 440 -32.75 0.01 -6.60
N LEU A 441 -32.53 -0.98 -5.73
CA LEU A 441 -33.26 -1.09 -4.46
C LEU A 441 -33.04 0.13 -3.55
N LEU A 442 -31.81 0.65 -3.52
CA LEU A 442 -31.49 1.87 -2.78
C LEU A 442 -32.07 3.14 -3.43
N ALA A 443 -32.14 3.21 -4.76
CA ALA A 443 -32.78 4.32 -5.47
C ALA A 443 -34.27 4.43 -5.09
N PHE A 444 -34.99 3.29 -5.05
CA PHE A 444 -36.38 3.22 -4.56
C PHE A 444 -36.52 3.67 -3.10
N ILE A 445 -35.63 3.25 -2.21
CA ILE A 445 -35.69 3.64 -0.79
C ILE A 445 -35.44 5.15 -0.64
N THR A 446 -34.46 5.69 -1.36
CA THR A 446 -34.17 7.15 -1.39
C THR A 446 -35.37 7.95 -1.91
N MET A 447 -35.97 7.50 -3.02
CA MET A 447 -37.18 8.07 -3.63
C MET A 447 -38.38 8.10 -2.65
N THR A 448 -38.58 7.06 -1.85
CA THR A 448 -39.71 7.00 -0.89
C THR A 448 -39.48 7.77 0.41
N VAL A 449 -38.23 8.11 0.74
CA VAL A 449 -37.90 8.98 1.89
C VAL A 449 -38.08 10.46 1.51
N PHE A 450 -37.48 10.91 0.40
CA PHE A 450 -37.56 12.30 -0.07
C PHE A 450 -38.77 12.55 -1.00
N LEU A 451 -39.96 12.10 -0.59
CA LEU A 451 -41.14 12.06 -1.45
C LEU A 451 -41.75 13.47 -1.65
N ARG A 452 -41.84 13.93 -2.91
CA ARG A 452 -42.28 15.29 -3.31
C ARG A 452 -43.52 15.85 -2.60
N SER A 453 -44.50 15.01 -2.23
CA SER A 453 -45.73 15.46 -1.54
C SER A 453 -45.53 15.90 -0.08
N ARG A 454 -44.28 16.08 0.36
CA ARG A 454 -43.86 16.53 1.70
C ARG A 454 -42.79 17.64 1.65
N MET A 455 -42.54 18.25 0.49
CA MET A 455 -41.44 19.20 0.29
C MET A 455 -41.86 20.44 -0.50
N ASP A 456 -42.32 21.46 0.23
CA ASP A 456 -42.68 22.77 -0.31
C ASP A 456 -41.44 23.64 -0.64
N VAL A 457 -41.65 24.93 -0.94
CA VAL A 457 -40.62 25.83 -1.51
C VAL A 457 -40.29 26.95 -0.52
N ASP A 458 -39.68 26.54 0.59
CA ASP A 458 -39.35 27.36 1.76
C ASP A 458 -37.92 27.05 2.26
N VAL A 459 -37.37 27.90 3.12
CA VAL A 459 -35.98 27.77 3.63
C VAL A 459 -35.75 26.47 4.42
N VAL A 460 -36.75 25.98 5.16
CA VAL A 460 -36.67 24.69 5.86
C VAL A 460 -36.62 23.54 4.84
N HIS A 461 -37.52 23.54 3.86
CA HIS A 461 -37.61 22.50 2.83
C HIS A 461 -36.40 22.47 1.88
N ALA A 462 -35.78 23.62 1.63
CA ALA A 462 -34.52 23.72 0.87
C ALA A 462 -33.40 22.84 1.48
N ASN A 463 -33.36 22.67 2.81
CA ASN A 463 -32.38 21.80 3.45
C ASN A 463 -32.56 20.32 3.10
N TYR A 464 -33.78 19.83 2.82
CA TYR A 464 -34.02 18.44 2.41
C TYR A 464 -33.70 18.21 0.93
N TYR A 465 -33.97 19.18 0.06
CA TYR A 465 -33.49 19.15 -1.33
C TYR A 465 -31.95 19.14 -1.38
N LEU A 466 -31.27 19.87 -0.50
CA LEU A 466 -29.81 19.81 -0.36
C LEU A 466 -29.32 18.49 0.27
N GLY A 467 -30.04 17.94 1.26
CA GLY A 467 -29.74 16.65 1.88
C GLY A 467 -29.85 15.46 0.91
N SER A 468 -30.87 15.44 0.06
CA SER A 468 -31.05 14.40 -0.97
C SER A 468 -29.97 14.45 -2.06
N LEU A 469 -29.55 15.65 -2.48
CA LEU A 469 -28.42 15.84 -3.40
C LEU A 469 -27.09 15.40 -2.77
N PHE A 470 -26.84 15.77 -1.50
CA PHE A 470 -25.65 15.31 -0.77
C PHE A 470 -25.62 13.79 -0.63
N PHE A 471 -26.70 13.18 -0.13
CA PHE A 471 -26.81 11.73 0.04
C PHE A 471 -26.58 10.97 -1.28
N THR A 472 -27.12 11.48 -2.38
CA THR A 472 -26.84 10.95 -3.74
C THR A 472 -25.35 10.98 -4.08
N LEU A 473 -24.66 12.10 -3.82
CA LEU A 473 -23.21 12.20 -4.08
C LEU A 473 -22.39 11.23 -3.21
N VAL A 474 -22.76 11.03 -1.93
CA VAL A 474 -22.10 10.06 -1.04
C VAL A 474 -22.20 8.63 -1.61
N ILE A 475 -23.38 8.25 -2.13
CA ILE A 475 -23.60 6.91 -2.70
C ILE A 475 -22.66 6.62 -3.87
N PHE A 476 -22.57 7.53 -4.84
CA PHE A 476 -21.70 7.37 -6.02
C PHE A 476 -20.20 7.45 -5.68
N LEU A 477 -19.81 8.20 -4.64
CA LEU A 477 -18.43 8.19 -4.14
C LEU A 477 -18.08 6.85 -3.49
N VAL A 478 -18.93 6.32 -2.61
CA VAL A 478 -18.71 5.05 -1.89
C VAL A 478 -18.71 3.83 -2.83
N ASP A 479 -19.30 3.92 -4.02
CA ASP A 479 -19.38 2.80 -4.97
C ASP A 479 -18.03 2.34 -5.55
N GLY A 480 -16.96 3.15 -5.40
CA GLY A 480 -15.61 2.78 -5.83
C GLY A 480 -14.92 1.70 -4.98
N PHE A 481 -15.30 1.51 -3.70
CA PHE A 481 -14.64 0.54 -2.80
C PHE A 481 -14.57 -0.88 -3.40
N PRO A 482 -15.67 -1.46 -3.95
CA PRO A 482 -15.62 -2.83 -4.45
C PRO A 482 -14.92 -2.99 -5.82
N GLU A 483 -14.41 -1.91 -6.44
CA GLU A 483 -13.48 -1.95 -7.58
C GLU A 483 -12.01 -2.07 -7.12
N LEU A 484 -11.68 -1.47 -5.98
CA LEU A 484 -10.35 -1.50 -5.37
C LEU A 484 -9.94 -2.93 -5.01
N SER A 485 -10.78 -3.68 -4.30
CA SER A 485 -10.57 -5.12 -4.00
C SER A 485 -10.34 -5.95 -5.26
N MET A 486 -11.18 -5.77 -6.29
CA MET A 486 -11.04 -6.51 -7.57
C MET A 486 -9.76 -6.14 -8.33
N THR A 487 -9.27 -4.91 -8.17
CA THR A 487 -8.03 -4.46 -8.79
C THR A 487 -6.82 -5.06 -8.08
N VAL A 488 -6.77 -4.98 -6.73
CA VAL A 488 -5.66 -5.53 -5.92
C VAL A 488 -5.47 -7.02 -6.18
N ALA A 489 -6.56 -7.80 -6.15
CA ALA A 489 -6.53 -9.26 -6.36
C ALA A 489 -5.92 -9.70 -7.71
N ARG A 490 -5.90 -8.82 -8.72
CA ARG A 490 -5.38 -9.10 -10.07
C ARG A 490 -3.91 -8.72 -10.25
N LEU A 491 -3.36 -7.86 -9.38
CA LEU A 491 -1.99 -7.35 -9.52
C LEU A 491 -0.91 -8.45 -9.54
N PRO A 492 -0.92 -9.49 -8.68
CA PRO A 492 0.14 -10.50 -8.67
C PRO A 492 0.33 -11.19 -10.03
N SER A 493 -0.77 -11.63 -10.66
CA SER A 493 -0.77 -12.30 -11.96
C SER A 493 -0.40 -11.34 -13.10
N PHE A 494 -0.92 -10.11 -13.09
CA PHE A 494 -0.53 -9.05 -14.05
C PHE A 494 1.00 -8.86 -14.08
N TYR A 495 1.62 -8.76 -12.90
CA TYR A 495 3.05 -8.51 -12.83
C TYR A 495 3.91 -9.72 -13.19
N LYS A 496 3.52 -10.96 -12.84
CA LYS A 496 4.24 -12.16 -13.29
C LYS A 496 4.18 -12.32 -14.82
N GLN A 497 3.05 -11.99 -15.46
CA GLN A 497 2.93 -11.97 -16.92
C GLN A 497 3.77 -10.85 -17.56
N ARG A 498 3.87 -9.69 -16.91
CA ARG A 498 4.75 -8.60 -17.37
C ARG A 498 6.24 -8.93 -17.22
N GLU A 499 6.64 -9.65 -16.18
CA GLU A 499 8.02 -10.13 -15.97
C GLU A 499 8.45 -11.15 -17.04
N LEU A 500 7.49 -11.92 -17.59
CA LEU A 500 7.67 -12.81 -18.75
C LEU A 500 7.51 -12.10 -20.11
N CYS A 501 7.52 -10.76 -20.13
CA CYS A 501 7.38 -9.94 -21.34
C CYS A 501 6.11 -10.20 -22.19
N PHE A 502 5.02 -10.73 -21.61
CA PHE A 502 3.78 -11.02 -22.36
C PHE A 502 3.14 -9.73 -22.91
N TYR A 503 3.04 -8.68 -22.08
CA TYR A 503 2.45 -7.40 -22.47
C TYR A 503 2.92 -6.22 -21.60
N PRO A 504 2.93 -4.97 -22.11
CA PRO A 504 3.22 -3.76 -21.36
C PRO A 504 2.01 -3.29 -20.54
N ALA A 505 2.24 -2.44 -19.54
CA ALA A 505 1.22 -2.01 -18.59
C ALA A 505 -0.01 -1.34 -19.23
N TRP A 506 0.16 -0.56 -20.31
CA TRP A 506 -0.96 0.10 -21.01
C TRP A 506 -1.94 -0.90 -21.65
N ALA A 507 -1.45 -2.06 -22.12
CA ALA A 507 -2.28 -3.06 -22.79
C ALA A 507 -3.27 -3.75 -21.84
N TYR A 508 -2.94 -3.82 -20.54
CA TYR A 508 -3.87 -4.22 -19.48
C TYR A 508 -4.74 -3.06 -19.00
N ALA A 509 -4.15 -1.88 -18.82
CA ALA A 509 -4.83 -0.75 -18.18
C ALA A 509 -5.96 -0.16 -19.05
N ILE A 510 -5.75 -0.01 -20.36
CA ILE A 510 -6.77 0.62 -21.24
C ILE A 510 -8.06 -0.22 -21.33
N PRO A 511 -8.01 -1.55 -21.55
CA PRO A 511 -9.20 -2.41 -21.44
C PRO A 511 -9.92 -2.31 -20.08
N ALA A 512 -9.17 -2.33 -18.98
CA ALA A 512 -9.73 -2.26 -17.63
C ALA A 512 -10.42 -0.91 -17.33
N ILE A 513 -10.01 0.17 -17.99
CA ILE A 513 -10.70 1.47 -17.94
C ILE A 513 -11.92 1.48 -18.86
N LEU A 514 -11.75 1.07 -20.12
CA LEU A 514 -12.76 1.21 -21.17
C LEU A 514 -14.02 0.35 -20.90
N LEU A 515 -13.85 -0.86 -20.37
CA LEU A 515 -14.97 -1.75 -19.99
C LEU A 515 -15.85 -1.20 -18.84
N LYS A 516 -15.39 -0.17 -18.12
CA LYS A 516 -16.09 0.38 -16.94
C LYS A 516 -16.94 1.60 -17.26
N VAL A 517 -16.67 2.27 -18.39
CA VAL A 517 -17.44 3.44 -18.84
C VAL A 517 -18.93 3.09 -19.10
N PRO A 518 -19.28 1.98 -19.80
CA PRO A 518 -20.69 1.63 -20.03
C PRO A 518 -21.45 1.27 -18.75
N ILE A 519 -20.78 0.65 -17.78
CA ILE A 519 -21.37 0.27 -16.48
C ILE A 519 -21.70 1.55 -15.69
N SER A 520 -20.74 2.47 -15.56
CA SER A 520 -20.94 3.75 -14.87
C SER A 520 -22.03 4.62 -15.52
N LEU A 521 -22.15 4.57 -16.85
CA LEU A 521 -23.22 5.22 -17.61
C LEU A 521 -24.61 4.63 -17.28
N LEU A 522 -24.70 3.30 -17.14
CA LEU A 522 -25.94 2.60 -16.77
C LEU A 522 -26.36 2.92 -15.34
N ASP A 523 -25.45 2.80 -14.36
CA ASP A 523 -25.74 3.05 -12.95
C ASP A 523 -26.23 4.48 -12.70
N SER A 524 -25.56 5.46 -13.32
CA SER A 524 -25.94 6.88 -13.24
C SER A 524 -27.27 7.20 -13.94
N LEU A 525 -27.58 6.55 -15.07
CA LEU A 525 -28.85 6.72 -15.79
C LEU A 525 -30.03 6.11 -15.02
N VAL A 526 -29.86 4.92 -14.46
CA VAL A 526 -30.88 4.22 -13.68
C VAL A 526 -31.23 5.03 -12.43
N TRP A 527 -30.23 5.55 -11.73
CA TRP A 527 -30.46 6.37 -10.53
C TRP A 527 -31.23 7.66 -10.81
N THR A 528 -30.83 8.44 -11.83
CA THR A 528 -31.53 9.69 -12.15
C THR A 528 -32.94 9.44 -12.65
N SER A 529 -33.16 8.41 -13.47
CA SER A 529 -34.48 8.06 -13.99
C SER A 529 -35.47 7.69 -12.87
N ILE A 530 -35.04 6.96 -11.84
CA ILE A 530 -35.88 6.59 -10.70
C ILE A 530 -36.10 7.78 -9.76
N THR A 531 -35.03 8.49 -9.38
CA THR A 531 -35.10 9.46 -8.27
C THR A 531 -35.59 10.85 -8.67
N TYR A 532 -35.23 11.35 -9.85
CA TYR A 532 -35.26 12.79 -10.14
C TYR A 532 -36.66 13.42 -10.07
N TYR A 533 -37.62 12.81 -10.77
CA TYR A 533 -38.99 13.34 -10.86
C TYR A 533 -39.83 13.09 -9.60
N VAL A 534 -39.53 12.03 -8.83
CA VAL A 534 -40.30 11.65 -7.63
C VAL A 534 -39.83 12.38 -6.38
N ILE A 535 -38.54 12.73 -6.31
CA ILE A 535 -38.03 13.71 -5.33
C ILE A 535 -38.55 15.13 -5.68
N GLY A 536 -38.80 15.40 -6.96
CA GLY A 536 -39.41 16.65 -7.40
C GLY A 536 -38.40 17.79 -7.53
N TYR A 537 -37.23 17.50 -8.09
CA TYR A 537 -36.34 18.53 -8.65
C TYR A 537 -37.00 19.23 -9.86
N SER A 538 -36.39 20.30 -10.37
CA SER A 538 -36.93 21.07 -11.50
C SER A 538 -37.19 20.19 -12.73
N PRO A 539 -38.39 20.22 -13.35
CA PRO A 539 -38.75 19.32 -14.45
C PRO A 539 -38.09 19.66 -15.80
N GLU A 540 -37.22 20.67 -15.85
CA GLU A 540 -36.51 21.10 -17.06
C GLU A 540 -35.55 20.01 -17.58
N ALA A 541 -35.78 19.51 -18.81
CA ALA A 541 -34.98 18.43 -19.41
C ALA A 541 -33.47 18.74 -19.43
N GLY A 542 -33.07 19.99 -19.64
CA GLY A 542 -31.65 20.39 -19.58
C GLY A 542 -31.01 20.19 -18.20
N ARG A 543 -31.77 20.37 -17.12
CA ARG A 543 -31.30 20.14 -15.73
C ARG A 543 -31.26 18.67 -15.36
N PHE A 544 -32.17 17.86 -15.91
CA PHE A 544 -32.11 16.39 -15.83
C PHE A 544 -30.83 15.86 -16.46
N PHE A 545 -30.54 16.22 -17.72
CA PHE A 545 -29.31 15.80 -18.39
C PHE A 545 -28.05 16.37 -17.73
N GLY A 546 -28.10 17.62 -17.23
CA GLY A 546 -27.03 18.18 -16.41
C GLY A 546 -26.75 17.35 -15.15
N GLN A 547 -27.79 16.95 -14.41
CA GLN A 547 -27.63 16.13 -13.20
C GLN A 547 -27.12 14.72 -13.52
N PHE A 548 -27.58 14.12 -14.62
CA PHE A 548 -27.10 12.83 -15.11
C PHE A 548 -25.60 12.88 -15.47
N ILE A 549 -25.17 13.85 -16.29
CA ILE A 549 -23.76 14.01 -16.68
C ILE A 549 -22.88 14.26 -15.44
N LEU A 550 -23.37 15.03 -14.46
CA LEU A 550 -22.65 15.27 -13.21
C LEU A 550 -22.45 13.97 -12.41
N LEU A 551 -23.49 13.16 -12.23
CA LEU A 551 -23.40 11.91 -11.46
C LEU A 551 -22.57 10.84 -12.18
N PHE A 552 -22.69 10.74 -13.50
CA PHE A 552 -21.80 9.93 -14.34
C PHE A 552 -20.33 10.33 -14.15
N ALA A 553 -20.02 11.63 -14.23
CA ALA A 553 -18.65 12.13 -14.03
C ALA A 553 -18.11 11.86 -12.61
N VAL A 554 -18.94 12.01 -11.57
CA VAL A 554 -18.56 11.69 -10.18
C VAL A 554 -18.27 10.19 -10.00
N HIS A 555 -19.13 9.31 -10.52
CA HIS A 555 -18.96 7.86 -10.42
C HIS A 555 -17.72 7.38 -11.19
N LEU A 556 -17.51 7.87 -12.40
CA LEU A 556 -16.33 7.56 -13.21
C LEU A 556 -15.04 8.06 -12.56
N THR A 557 -15.06 9.27 -11.96
CA THR A 557 -13.92 9.79 -11.17
C THR A 557 -13.63 8.87 -9.98
N SER A 558 -14.65 8.50 -9.19
CA SER A 558 -14.50 7.59 -8.06
C SER A 558 -13.87 6.25 -8.49
N ILE A 559 -14.48 5.55 -9.45
CA ILE A 559 -13.99 4.28 -9.99
C ILE A 559 -12.51 4.37 -10.44
N SER A 560 -12.12 5.46 -11.09
CA SER A 560 -10.74 5.67 -11.52
C SER A 560 -9.77 6.00 -10.38
N THR A 561 -10.17 6.78 -9.38
CA THR A 561 -9.30 7.07 -8.21
C THR A 561 -9.14 5.85 -7.30
N PHE A 562 -10.21 5.09 -7.02
CA PHE A 562 -10.11 3.83 -6.26
C PHE A 562 -9.21 2.80 -6.96
N ARG A 563 -9.23 2.73 -8.30
CA ARG A 563 -8.32 1.88 -9.10
C ARG A 563 -6.86 2.37 -9.04
N PHE A 564 -6.64 3.68 -9.02
CA PHE A 564 -5.30 4.26 -8.85
C PHE A 564 -4.72 3.92 -7.46
N VAL A 565 -5.50 4.13 -6.39
CA VAL A 565 -5.12 3.76 -5.01
C VAL A 565 -4.78 2.27 -4.89
N ALA A 566 -5.57 1.39 -5.51
CA ALA A 566 -5.27 -0.04 -5.57
C ALA A 566 -3.89 -0.36 -6.18
N SER A 567 -3.51 0.31 -7.27
CA SER A 567 -2.19 0.08 -7.91
C SER A 567 -1.01 0.70 -7.15
N ALA A 568 -1.26 1.75 -6.36
CA ALA A 568 -0.25 2.45 -5.59
C ALA A 568 0.16 1.66 -4.33
N PHE A 569 -0.82 1.24 -3.52
CA PHE A 569 -0.56 0.55 -2.25
C PHE A 569 -0.43 -0.97 -2.39
N GLN A 570 -1.04 -1.58 -3.42
CA GLN A 570 -0.89 -2.98 -3.85
C GLN A 570 -1.30 -4.08 -2.85
N THR A 571 -1.59 -3.73 -1.60
CA THR A 571 -2.18 -4.61 -0.58
C THR A 571 -3.58 -4.10 -0.22
N GLU A 572 -4.49 -5.04 0.08
CA GLU A 572 -5.92 -4.69 0.21
C GLU A 572 -6.17 -3.78 1.42
N VAL A 573 -5.59 -4.10 2.58
CA VAL A 573 -5.74 -3.31 3.82
C VAL A 573 -5.22 -1.87 3.63
N ALA A 574 -3.99 -1.69 3.13
CA ALA A 574 -3.44 -0.34 2.94
C ALA A 574 -4.21 0.46 1.88
N SER A 575 -4.68 -0.19 0.82
CA SER A 575 -5.52 0.45 -0.19
C SER A 575 -6.87 0.89 0.39
N ILE A 576 -7.54 0.04 1.18
CA ILE A 576 -8.81 0.34 1.86
C ILE A 576 -8.64 1.52 2.82
N THR A 577 -7.64 1.50 3.69
CA THR A 577 -7.37 2.59 4.65
C THR A 577 -7.13 3.91 3.91
N ALA A 578 -6.24 3.93 2.91
CA ALA A 578 -5.96 5.12 2.12
C ALA A 578 -7.21 5.67 1.39
N ALA A 579 -8.05 4.78 0.86
CA ALA A 579 -9.30 5.17 0.21
C ALA A 579 -10.36 5.71 1.20
N SER A 580 -10.41 5.19 2.43
CA SER A 580 -11.31 5.70 3.47
C SER A 580 -10.91 7.11 3.94
N LEU A 581 -9.60 7.40 4.03
CA LEU A 581 -9.07 8.72 4.35
C LEU A 581 -9.31 9.72 3.20
N TRP A 582 -9.16 9.29 1.94
CA TRP A 582 -9.52 10.10 0.78
C TRP A 582 -11.01 10.44 0.73
N LEU A 583 -11.88 9.48 1.05
CA LEU A 583 -13.32 9.73 1.18
C LEU A 583 -13.63 10.70 2.33
N MET A 584 -12.98 10.55 3.49
CA MET A 584 -13.12 11.49 4.62
C MET A 584 -12.84 12.94 4.19
N PHE A 585 -11.72 13.15 3.49
CA PHE A 585 -11.34 14.46 2.95
C PHE A 585 -12.43 15.02 2.01
N LEU A 586 -12.93 14.22 1.07
CA LEU A 586 -13.98 14.66 0.14
C LEU A 586 -15.33 14.98 0.79
N LEU A 587 -15.68 14.29 1.90
CA LEU A 587 -16.91 14.52 2.65
C LEU A 587 -16.84 15.78 3.52
N LEU A 588 -15.73 15.97 4.25
CA LEU A 588 -15.50 17.16 5.08
C LEU A 588 -15.48 18.44 4.23
N PHE A 589 -14.68 18.45 3.16
CA PHE A 589 -14.66 19.52 2.15
C PHE A 589 -15.79 19.35 1.12
N GLY A 590 -16.89 18.71 1.49
CA GLY A 590 -18.05 18.40 0.63
C GLY A 590 -19.03 19.56 0.43
N GLY A 591 -18.95 20.62 1.24
CA GLY A 591 -19.85 21.77 1.21
C GLY A 591 -21.19 21.58 1.95
N PHE A 592 -21.43 20.39 2.51
CA PHE A 592 -22.64 20.05 3.26
C PHE A 592 -22.45 20.11 4.78
N ILE A 593 -21.34 19.54 5.28
CA ILE A 593 -20.97 19.52 6.70
C ILE A 593 -20.30 20.84 7.10
N ILE A 594 -19.32 21.28 6.30
CA ILE A 594 -18.70 22.60 6.40
C ILE A 594 -19.22 23.45 5.22
N PRO A 595 -19.78 24.65 5.43
CA PRO A 595 -20.43 25.43 4.38
C PRO A 595 -19.43 26.17 3.47
N GLN A 596 -18.79 25.43 2.56
CA GLN A 596 -18.02 25.99 1.44
C GLN A 596 -18.17 25.16 0.14
N CYS A 597 -18.46 25.85 -0.96
CA CYS A 597 -18.31 25.47 -2.37
C CYS A 597 -18.64 24.03 -2.85
N LYS A 598 -19.76 23.86 -3.58
CA LYS A 598 -19.90 22.87 -4.68
C LYS A 598 -21.11 23.13 -5.61
N ALA A 599 -21.10 22.51 -6.80
CA ALA A 599 -21.93 22.91 -7.93
C ALA A 599 -23.28 22.20 -8.12
N SER A 600 -23.53 21.00 -7.54
CA SER A 600 -24.82 20.31 -7.73
C SER A 600 -26.00 21.14 -7.20
N THR A 601 -25.76 21.91 -6.14
CA THR A 601 -26.72 22.85 -5.53
C THR A 601 -27.17 23.95 -6.50
N ILE A 602 -26.26 24.41 -7.38
CA ILE A 602 -26.53 25.47 -8.37
C ILE A 602 -27.60 25.01 -9.37
N ASN A 603 -27.58 23.72 -9.76
CA ASN A 603 -28.48 23.16 -10.77
C ASN A 603 -29.97 23.23 -10.34
N GLU A 604 -30.27 23.02 -9.06
CA GLU A 604 -31.66 23.12 -8.54
C GLU A 604 -32.00 24.54 -8.06
N PHE A 605 -31.16 25.17 -7.24
CA PHE A 605 -31.53 26.44 -6.58
C PHE A 605 -31.52 27.68 -7.49
N LEU A 606 -31.00 27.57 -8.72
CA LEU A 606 -31.21 28.55 -9.81
C LEU A 606 -32.43 28.22 -10.70
N ALA A 607 -33.37 27.36 -10.28
CA ALA A 607 -34.61 27.10 -11.01
C ALA A 607 -35.65 28.21 -10.76
N PRO A 608 -36.51 28.56 -11.75
CA PRO A 608 -37.51 29.64 -11.61
C PRO A 608 -38.42 29.50 -10.39
N ARG A 609 -38.73 28.26 -9.95
CA ARG A 609 -39.51 27.98 -8.73
C ARG A 609 -38.93 28.61 -7.46
N TRP A 610 -37.60 28.77 -7.37
CA TRP A 610 -36.89 29.34 -6.22
C TRP A 610 -36.74 30.87 -6.30
N GLN A 611 -37.31 31.51 -7.33
CA GLN A 611 -37.22 32.96 -7.58
C GLN A 611 -38.31 33.80 -6.87
N LYS A 612 -39.09 33.21 -5.95
CA LYS A 612 -39.92 34.00 -5.02
C LYS A 612 -39.01 34.98 -4.25
N ALA A 613 -39.41 36.24 -4.16
CA ALA A 613 -38.69 37.27 -3.40
C ALA A 613 -38.94 37.16 -1.89
N LEU A 614 -37.95 37.55 -1.09
CA LEU A 614 -38.13 37.85 0.33
C LEU A 614 -38.61 39.30 0.51
N THR A 615 -38.79 39.71 1.77
CA THR A 615 -38.96 41.13 2.17
C THR A 615 -37.69 41.96 1.96
N THR A 616 -36.53 41.33 1.85
CA THR A 616 -35.31 41.89 1.25
C THR A 616 -35.25 41.51 -0.23
N ASN A 617 -34.56 42.32 -1.05
CA ASN A 617 -34.51 42.18 -2.53
C ASN A 617 -33.69 40.97 -3.05
N THR A 618 -33.68 39.85 -2.33
CA THR A 618 -33.10 38.57 -2.74
C THR A 618 -34.19 37.51 -2.93
N THR A 619 -33.91 36.49 -3.73
CA THR A 619 -34.81 35.35 -3.93
C THR A 619 -34.53 34.23 -2.94
N ILE A 620 -35.51 33.37 -2.62
CA ILE A 620 -35.31 32.23 -1.71
C ILE A 620 -34.10 31.39 -2.13
N GLY A 621 -33.96 31.08 -3.42
CA GLY A 621 -32.82 30.32 -3.95
C GLY A 621 -31.48 31.03 -3.76
N LYS A 622 -31.40 32.34 -4.06
CA LYS A 622 -30.15 33.11 -3.93
C LYS A 622 -29.79 33.31 -2.45
N GLY A 623 -30.75 33.67 -1.60
CA GLY A 623 -30.55 33.80 -0.15
C GLY A 623 -30.13 32.49 0.52
N THR A 624 -30.68 31.35 0.09
CA THR A 624 -30.26 30.02 0.57
C THR A 624 -28.81 29.73 0.19
N LEU A 625 -28.41 30.03 -1.05
CA LEU A 625 -27.02 29.87 -1.51
C LEU A 625 -26.07 30.83 -0.77
N GLU A 626 -26.45 32.11 -0.62
CA GLU A 626 -25.68 33.14 0.09
C GLU A 626 -25.48 32.80 1.57
N SER A 627 -26.51 32.29 2.25
CA SER A 627 -26.44 31.85 3.66
C SER A 627 -25.44 30.71 3.91
N ARG A 628 -25.00 30.01 2.86
CA ARG A 628 -24.00 28.92 2.90
C ARG A 628 -22.71 29.28 2.12
N GLY A 629 -22.50 30.56 1.79
CA GLY A 629 -21.29 31.03 1.10
C GLY A 629 -21.17 30.64 -0.38
N LEU A 630 -22.26 30.23 -1.04
CA LEU A 630 -22.26 29.65 -2.39
C LEU A 630 -22.55 30.71 -3.47
N TYR A 631 -21.73 31.78 -3.54
CA TYR A 631 -21.94 32.88 -4.50
C TYR A 631 -21.43 32.53 -5.91
N PHE A 632 -22.33 32.08 -6.80
CA PHE A 632 -21.94 31.49 -8.08
C PHE A 632 -22.72 31.97 -9.31
N ASN A 633 -21.96 32.22 -10.40
CA ASN A 633 -22.49 32.33 -11.76
C ASN A 633 -22.64 30.92 -12.39
N GLY A 634 -23.65 30.73 -13.25
CA GLY A 634 -23.99 29.41 -13.84
C GLY A 634 -22.85 28.69 -14.56
N ASN A 635 -21.86 29.43 -15.10
CA ASN A 635 -20.70 28.87 -15.80
C ASN A 635 -19.86 27.90 -14.93
N LEU A 636 -19.88 28.07 -13.60
CA LEU A 636 -19.12 27.24 -12.66
C LEU A 636 -19.62 25.79 -12.59
N PHE A 637 -20.86 25.52 -13.01
CA PHE A 637 -21.38 24.17 -13.16
C PHE A 637 -20.60 23.38 -14.22
N TRP A 638 -20.42 23.96 -15.41
CA TRP A 638 -19.68 23.34 -16.51
C TRP A 638 -18.17 23.22 -16.22
N ILE A 639 -17.59 24.21 -15.53
CA ILE A 639 -16.20 24.14 -15.04
C ILE A 639 -16.04 22.95 -14.07
N SER A 640 -17.01 22.70 -13.20
CA SER A 640 -16.98 21.56 -12.27
C SER A 640 -17.06 20.21 -12.98
N ILE A 641 -17.87 20.09 -14.04
CA ILE A 641 -17.93 18.87 -14.87
C ILE A 641 -16.60 18.66 -15.62
N GLY A 642 -16.03 19.72 -16.20
CA GLY A 642 -14.72 19.66 -16.86
C GLY A 642 -13.60 19.23 -15.90
N ALA A 643 -13.62 19.73 -14.67
CA ALA A 643 -12.67 19.34 -13.63
C ALA A 643 -12.77 17.85 -13.26
N LEU A 644 -13.98 17.30 -13.12
CA LEU A 644 -14.19 15.87 -12.84
C LEU A 644 -13.63 14.96 -13.94
N PHE A 645 -13.88 15.29 -15.22
CA PHE A 645 -13.25 14.56 -16.33
C PHE A 645 -11.72 14.72 -16.34
N GLY A 646 -11.19 15.89 -15.96
CA GLY A 646 -9.76 16.10 -15.73
C GLY A 646 -9.18 15.18 -14.65
N PHE A 647 -9.82 15.09 -13.48
CA PHE A 647 -9.42 14.19 -12.38
C PHE A 647 -9.55 12.71 -12.76
N THR A 648 -10.54 12.35 -13.57
CA THR A 648 -10.69 11.00 -14.15
C THR A 648 -9.49 10.65 -15.04
N ILE A 649 -9.12 11.54 -15.98
CA ILE A 649 -7.97 11.35 -16.86
C ILE A 649 -6.67 11.27 -16.04
N LEU A 650 -6.47 12.18 -15.08
CA LEU A 650 -5.31 12.21 -14.20
C LEU A 650 -5.16 10.91 -13.39
N SER A 651 -6.26 10.41 -12.80
CA SER A 651 -6.27 9.15 -12.05
C SER A 651 -5.94 7.94 -12.94
N ASN A 652 -6.46 7.91 -14.17
CA ASN A 652 -6.19 6.83 -15.13
C ASN A 652 -4.75 6.87 -15.67
N VAL A 653 -4.19 8.06 -15.91
CA VAL A 653 -2.77 8.23 -16.25
C VAL A 653 -1.90 7.82 -15.06
N GLY A 654 -2.24 8.24 -13.84
CA GLY A 654 -1.59 7.81 -12.60
C GLY A 654 -1.57 6.30 -12.43
N PHE A 655 -2.69 5.62 -12.70
CA PHE A 655 -2.80 4.16 -12.70
C PHE A 655 -1.84 3.51 -13.71
N MET A 656 -1.80 4.00 -14.96
CA MET A 656 -0.85 3.51 -15.98
C MET A 656 0.61 3.76 -15.61
N LEU A 657 0.96 4.95 -15.11
CA LEU A 657 2.31 5.28 -14.65
C LEU A 657 2.74 4.38 -13.49
N THR A 658 1.86 4.19 -12.50
CA THR A 658 2.11 3.35 -11.32
C THR A 658 2.34 1.88 -11.73
N LEU A 659 1.47 1.32 -12.56
CA LEU A 659 1.65 -0.03 -13.11
C LEU A 659 2.94 -0.17 -13.93
N THR A 660 3.38 0.89 -14.61
CA THR A 660 4.61 0.93 -15.43
C THR A 660 5.88 1.01 -14.58
N PHE A 661 5.97 1.98 -13.67
CA PHE A 661 7.21 2.38 -13.00
C PHE A 661 7.43 1.78 -11.61
N LEU A 662 6.36 1.46 -10.86
CA LEU A 662 6.49 1.05 -9.45
C LEU A 662 7.17 -0.33 -9.27
N LYS A 663 7.29 -1.12 -10.35
CA LYS A 663 8.04 -2.40 -10.39
C LYS A 663 9.36 -2.36 -11.17
N ARG A 664 10.39 -1.84 -10.50
CA ARG A 664 11.78 -2.33 -10.64
C ARG A 664 12.52 -2.50 -9.30
N LYS A 665 12.01 -1.94 -8.19
CA LYS A 665 12.61 -2.05 -6.84
C LYS A 665 11.68 -2.61 -5.76
N LEU A 666 10.37 -2.37 -5.82
CA LEU A 666 9.50 -2.55 -4.65
C LEU A 666 9.19 -4.03 -4.32
N ILE A 667 8.91 -4.88 -5.33
CA ILE A 667 8.39 -6.23 -5.04
C ILE A 667 9.47 -7.26 -4.73
N PHE A 668 10.73 -7.03 -5.09
CA PHE A 668 11.82 -7.83 -4.51
C PHE A 668 12.09 -7.49 -3.03
N ALA A 669 11.49 -6.41 -2.50
CA ALA A 669 11.43 -6.14 -1.06
C ALA A 669 10.15 -6.73 -0.42
N LEU A 670 8.99 -6.67 -1.07
CA LEU A 670 7.74 -7.24 -0.54
C LEU A 670 7.67 -8.77 -0.63
N MET A 671 8.15 -9.40 -1.71
CA MET A 671 8.25 -10.87 -1.82
C MET A 671 9.23 -11.46 -0.80
N ARG A 672 10.12 -10.63 -0.24
CA ARG A 672 11.04 -10.98 0.86
C ARG A 672 10.37 -11.12 2.23
N LEU A 673 9.09 -10.76 2.37
CA LEU A 673 8.31 -10.86 3.61
C LEU A 673 7.42 -12.11 3.69
N HIS A 674 7.41 -12.96 2.65
CA HIS A 674 6.45 -14.08 2.56
C HIS A 674 7.05 -15.44 2.16
N THR A 675 8.38 -15.56 2.22
CA THR A 675 9.08 -16.85 2.22
C THR A 675 10.23 -16.81 3.25
N PRO A 676 10.41 -17.83 4.11
CA PRO A 676 11.54 -17.91 5.04
C PRO A 676 12.85 -18.33 4.33
N GLY A 677 13.17 -17.67 3.21
CA GLY A 677 14.40 -17.86 2.47
C GLY A 677 15.57 -17.17 3.19
N SER A 678 16.47 -17.96 3.78
CA SER A 678 17.51 -17.50 4.70
C SER A 678 18.29 -16.26 4.22
N ARG A 679 17.96 -15.11 4.82
CA ARG A 679 19.00 -14.15 5.18
C ARG A 679 19.69 -14.72 6.42
N ALA A 680 20.85 -15.34 6.23
CA ALA A 680 21.75 -15.59 7.33
C ALA A 680 22.19 -14.23 7.89
N ILE A 681 21.51 -13.76 8.95
CA ILE A 681 22.06 -12.73 9.83
C ILE A 681 23.19 -13.43 10.59
N ILE A 682 24.34 -13.47 9.95
CA ILE A 682 25.61 -13.84 10.54
C ILE A 682 25.84 -12.86 11.71
N SER A 683 25.92 -13.38 12.94
CA SER A 683 26.38 -12.58 14.07
C SER A 683 27.79 -12.07 13.78
N SER A 684 28.16 -10.92 14.35
CA SER A 684 29.50 -10.35 14.19
C SER A 684 30.61 -11.36 14.51
N GLU A 685 30.37 -12.28 15.44
CA GLU A 685 31.25 -13.38 15.82
C GLU A 685 31.47 -14.42 14.70
N LYS A 686 30.44 -14.78 13.93
CA LYS A 686 30.63 -15.67 12.76
C LYS A 686 31.31 -14.96 11.59
N LEU A 687 31.17 -13.63 11.50
CA LEU A 687 31.87 -12.84 10.48
C LEU A 687 33.38 -12.75 10.81
N SER A 688 33.73 -12.46 12.06
CA SER A 688 35.13 -12.42 12.50
C SER A 688 35.81 -13.78 12.45
N HIS A 689 35.09 -14.89 12.70
CA HIS A 689 35.65 -16.24 12.58
C HIS A 689 36.07 -16.60 11.14
N ILE A 690 35.38 -16.06 10.13
CA ILE A 690 35.74 -16.25 8.71
C ILE A 690 36.95 -15.37 8.36
N GLN A 691 36.92 -14.09 8.76
CA GLN A 691 38.02 -13.15 8.49
C GLN A 691 39.32 -13.49 9.23
N GLY A 692 39.26 -14.17 10.38
CA GLY A 692 40.43 -14.61 11.12
C GLY A 692 41.24 -15.71 10.42
N ILE A 693 40.62 -16.50 9.53
CA ILE A 693 41.30 -17.56 8.77
C ILE A 693 42.14 -16.98 7.62
N GLU A 694 41.73 -15.84 7.07
CA GLU A 694 42.49 -15.13 6.01
C GLU A 694 43.70 -14.34 6.57
N GLN A 695 43.78 -14.12 7.88
CA GLN A 695 44.78 -13.25 8.51
C GLN A 695 45.94 -13.99 9.22
N SER A 696 45.96 -15.32 9.22
CA SER A 696 47.10 -16.10 9.75
C SER A 696 48.32 -16.16 8.82
N THR A 697 48.25 -15.53 7.64
CA THR A 697 49.30 -15.52 6.62
C THR A 697 49.59 -14.11 6.09
N ASP A 698 50.03 -13.21 6.97
CA ASP A 698 51.18 -12.33 6.68
C ASP A 698 51.77 -11.71 7.97
N GLY A 699 53.01 -11.25 7.91
CA GLY A 699 53.82 -11.03 9.13
C GLY A 699 54.41 -9.63 9.35
N SER A 700 54.59 -9.32 10.65
CA SER A 700 55.64 -8.46 11.25
C SER A 700 55.44 -6.93 11.42
N SER A 701 56.21 -6.39 12.36
CA SER A 701 56.51 -4.97 12.69
C SER A 701 55.53 -4.14 13.55
N VAL A 702 55.77 -4.17 14.87
CA VAL A 702 56.13 -3.03 15.77
C VAL A 702 55.57 -1.64 15.37
N THR A 703 54.85 -0.89 16.22
CA THR A 703 55.42 -0.10 17.36
C THR A 703 54.37 0.32 18.41
N GLU A 704 54.84 0.72 19.59
CA GLU A 704 54.13 1.39 20.71
C GLU A 704 53.40 2.71 20.27
N ARG A 705 52.57 3.43 21.06
CA ARG A 705 52.57 3.62 22.53
C ARG A 705 51.28 4.30 23.10
N SER A 706 50.90 3.91 24.32
CA SER A 706 50.32 4.76 25.41
C SER A 706 49.04 5.62 25.25
N LYS A 707 48.00 5.23 26.02
CA LYS A 707 47.05 6.08 26.79
C LYS A 707 46.02 6.94 26.00
N ASN A 708 44.85 7.31 26.56
CA ASN A 708 44.29 7.09 27.90
C ASN A 708 42.76 6.88 27.84
N VAL A 709 42.13 6.45 28.95
CA VAL A 709 40.68 6.22 29.07
C VAL A 709 39.89 7.52 29.31
N SER A 710 38.77 7.71 28.60
CA SER A 710 37.51 8.30 29.14
C SER A 710 36.30 8.03 28.20
N ASP A 711 35.46 7.07 28.57
CA ASP A 711 33.99 7.00 28.47
C ASP A 711 33.19 7.56 27.25
N ASN A 712 32.48 6.63 26.55
CA ASN A 712 31.00 6.53 26.39
C ASN A 712 30.16 7.69 25.77
N THR A 713 29.01 7.51 25.08
CA THR A 713 28.19 6.33 24.61
C THR A 713 27.01 6.77 23.69
N MET A 714 26.71 6.09 22.57
CA MET A 714 25.33 5.90 22.04
C MET A 714 24.43 7.13 21.62
N THR A 715 24.81 7.80 20.52
CA THR A 715 24.08 8.48 19.38
C THR A 715 23.37 9.85 19.41
N LYS A 716 22.72 10.31 18.28
CA LYS A 716 21.91 11.55 18.12
C LYS A 716 20.49 11.25 18.72
N PRO A 717 19.29 11.38 18.08
CA PRO A 717 18.84 11.88 16.76
C PRO A 717 17.58 12.76 16.66
N TYR A 718 17.37 13.38 15.49
CA TYR A 718 16.25 14.27 15.11
C TYR A 718 16.07 14.32 13.57
N GLU A 719 14.86 14.72 13.10
CA GLU A 719 14.23 14.14 11.88
C GLU A 719 12.81 14.84 11.58
N GLY A 720 12.11 14.72 10.42
CA GLY A 720 10.75 15.31 9.97
C GLY A 720 9.64 14.56 9.05
N ARG A 721 8.57 15.17 8.46
CA ARG A 721 7.55 14.67 7.40
C ARG A 721 6.22 13.82 7.52
N MET A 722 5.79 13.11 8.58
CA MET A 722 4.37 12.64 8.77
C MET A 722 3.92 12.51 10.25
N ILE A 723 3.30 13.55 10.84
CA ILE A 723 3.14 13.70 12.32
C ILE A 723 1.96 12.89 12.83
N LEU A 724 2.08 12.37 14.05
CA LEU A 724 0.92 12.09 14.88
C LEU A 724 -0.07 13.27 14.96
N PRO A 725 -1.36 13.00 15.15
CA PRO A 725 -2.28 14.00 15.67
C PRO A 725 -1.91 14.33 17.12
N PHE A 726 -1.10 15.37 17.32
CA PHE A 726 -1.21 16.18 18.53
C PHE A 726 -2.57 16.89 18.43
N GLU A 727 -3.28 17.05 19.55
CA GLU A 727 -4.41 17.97 19.52
C GLU A 727 -3.88 19.38 19.29
N PRO A 728 -4.39 20.16 18.33
CA PRO A 728 -3.93 21.53 18.14
C PRO A 728 -4.47 22.45 19.25
N LEU A 729 -3.83 22.42 20.43
CA LEU A 729 -4.35 23.05 21.63
C LEU A 729 -4.15 24.57 21.63
N THR A 730 -5.24 25.31 21.60
CA THR A 730 -5.24 26.76 21.82
C THR A 730 -4.86 27.05 23.27
N VAL A 731 -3.86 27.89 23.51
CA VAL A 731 -3.48 28.34 24.86
C VAL A 731 -4.21 29.65 25.13
N VAL A 732 -5.24 29.61 25.98
CA VAL A 732 -6.00 30.79 26.43
C VAL A 732 -5.55 31.16 27.84
N PHE A 733 -5.48 32.45 28.13
CA PHE A 733 -5.20 32.99 29.46
C PHE A 733 -6.04 34.24 29.67
N GLU A 734 -6.55 34.41 30.89
CA GLU A 734 -7.52 35.43 31.28
C GLU A 734 -7.08 36.05 32.62
N ASP A 735 -6.76 37.34 32.53
CA ASP A 735 -6.32 38.28 33.57
C ASP A 735 -5.21 37.72 34.49
N VAL A 736 -4.20 37.10 33.87
CA VAL A 736 -3.11 36.39 34.57
C VAL A 736 -2.09 37.35 35.19
N GLN A 737 -1.77 37.09 36.46
CA GLN A 737 -0.84 37.85 37.30
C GLN A 737 0.14 36.91 38.04
N TYR A 738 1.34 37.41 38.35
CA TYR A 738 2.39 36.59 39.00
C TYR A 738 3.20 37.38 40.02
N TYR A 739 3.46 36.75 41.18
CA TYR A 739 4.10 37.34 42.34
C TYR A 739 5.21 36.44 42.92
N VAL A 740 6.32 37.02 43.36
CA VAL A 740 7.46 36.31 43.98
C VAL A 740 7.83 36.96 45.31
N GLU A 741 8.29 36.20 46.31
CA GLU A 741 8.75 36.80 47.57
C GLU A 741 10.09 37.52 47.39
N THR A 742 10.21 38.74 47.94
CA THR A 742 11.41 39.58 47.80
C THR A 742 12.63 38.96 48.51
N PRO A 743 13.74 38.70 47.79
CA PRO A 743 15.01 38.24 48.40
C PRO A 743 15.54 39.22 49.44
N MET A 744 16.30 38.72 50.42
CA MET A 744 16.71 39.53 51.59
C MET A 744 17.54 40.75 51.20
N GLU A 745 18.46 40.63 50.25
CA GLU A 745 19.30 41.71 49.72
C GLU A 745 18.48 42.90 49.18
N MET A 746 17.32 42.64 48.56
CA MET A 746 16.41 43.70 48.08
C MET A 746 15.59 44.33 49.22
N ARG A 747 15.36 43.61 50.33
CA ARG A 747 14.73 44.15 51.54
C ARG A 747 15.70 44.99 52.35
N GLU A 748 16.97 44.60 52.42
CA GLU A 748 18.06 45.44 52.96
C GLU A 748 18.27 46.70 52.10
N SER A 749 18.09 46.57 50.78
CA SER A 749 17.97 47.72 49.85
C SER A 749 16.65 48.50 49.96
N GLY A 750 15.81 48.20 50.97
CA GLY A 750 14.67 49.02 51.35
C GLY A 750 13.33 48.73 50.66
N PHE A 751 13.17 47.68 49.85
CA PHE A 751 11.85 47.35 49.27
C PHE A 751 10.88 46.82 50.34
N PRO A 752 9.77 47.52 50.64
CA PRO A 752 8.90 47.18 51.77
C PRO A 752 7.85 46.12 51.43
N GLN A 753 7.56 45.89 50.15
CA GLN A 753 6.56 44.90 49.74
C GLN A 753 7.09 43.48 49.90
N LYS A 754 6.36 42.66 50.65
CA LYS A 754 6.73 41.27 50.97
C LYS A 754 6.69 40.34 49.74
N ARG A 755 5.90 40.70 48.73
CA ARG A 755 5.79 40.04 47.41
C ARG A 755 5.93 41.09 46.30
N LEU A 756 6.66 40.75 45.23
CA LEU A 756 6.90 41.58 44.05
C LEU A 756 6.08 41.05 42.86
N GLN A 757 5.31 41.91 42.18
CA GLN A 757 4.50 41.53 41.01
C GLN A 757 5.29 41.72 39.71
N LEU A 758 5.18 40.78 38.77
CA LEU A 758 5.94 40.78 37.50
C LEU A 758 5.09 40.73 36.21
N LEU A 759 3.80 40.39 36.31
CA LEU A 759 2.85 40.32 35.18
C LEU A 759 1.50 40.91 35.61
N ARG A 760 0.76 41.54 34.68
CA ARG A 760 -0.50 42.25 34.95
C ARG A 760 -1.50 42.08 33.80
N ASP A 761 -2.68 41.54 34.13
CA ASP A 761 -3.90 41.60 33.29
C ASP A 761 -3.67 41.15 31.85
N ILE A 762 -2.82 40.12 31.68
CA ILE A 762 -2.48 39.55 30.39
C ILE A 762 -3.61 38.58 30.01
N THR A 763 -4.34 38.94 28.96
CA THR A 763 -5.48 38.18 28.43
C THR A 763 -5.33 37.99 26.91
N GLY A 764 -5.46 36.75 26.42
CA GLY A 764 -5.26 36.42 25.01
C GLY A 764 -5.30 34.93 24.70
N SER A 765 -5.12 34.59 23.42
CA SER A 765 -5.13 33.20 22.93
C SER A 765 -4.07 32.95 21.87
N PHE A 766 -3.16 32.00 22.10
CA PHE A 766 -2.27 31.48 21.05
C PHE A 766 -2.94 30.34 20.31
N ARG A 767 -3.02 30.44 18.97
CA ARG A 767 -3.81 29.55 18.12
C ARG A 767 -2.99 28.45 17.45
N PRO A 768 -3.58 27.26 17.25
CA PRO A 768 -2.99 26.21 16.43
C PRO A 768 -2.93 26.61 14.95
N GLY A 769 -1.89 26.14 14.25
CA GLY A 769 -1.69 26.42 12.82
C GLY A 769 -1.24 27.86 12.54
N VAL A 770 -0.89 28.61 13.59
CA VAL A 770 -0.53 30.03 13.53
C VAL A 770 0.84 30.19 14.19
N LEU A 771 1.88 30.42 13.39
CA LEU A 771 3.18 30.78 13.93
C LEU A 771 3.06 32.19 14.53
N THR A 772 3.03 32.28 15.87
CA THR A 772 2.79 33.54 16.57
C THR A 772 4.10 34.15 17.08
N ALA A 773 4.42 35.36 16.60
CA ALA A 773 5.58 36.10 17.08
C ALA A 773 5.28 36.76 18.44
N LEU A 774 6.06 36.44 19.47
CA LEU A 774 6.03 37.13 20.76
C LEU A 774 7.14 38.19 20.82
N MET A 775 6.80 39.45 20.52
CA MET A 775 7.77 40.55 20.42
C MET A 775 7.60 41.60 21.52
N GLY A 776 8.69 42.32 21.79
CA GLY A 776 8.79 43.37 22.81
C GLY A 776 10.25 43.61 23.20
N VAL A 777 10.55 44.74 23.83
CA VAL A 777 11.93 45.09 24.24
C VAL A 777 12.50 44.12 25.28
N THR A 778 13.83 44.10 25.43
CA THR A 778 14.52 43.29 26.44
C THR A 778 14.18 43.80 27.84
N GLY A 779 13.87 42.88 28.77
CA GLY A 779 13.33 43.20 30.09
C GLY A 779 11.79 43.26 30.20
N ALA A 780 11.05 43.24 29.08
CA ALA A 780 9.57 43.36 29.09
C ALA A 780 8.79 42.10 29.61
N GLY A 781 9.46 41.13 30.24
CA GLY A 781 8.82 39.96 30.86
C GLY A 781 8.56 38.74 29.95
N LYS A 782 9.05 38.75 28.70
CA LYS A 782 8.80 37.70 27.67
C LYS A 782 9.00 36.27 28.18
N THR A 783 10.23 35.90 28.57
CA THR A 783 10.54 34.55 29.07
C THR A 783 9.80 34.23 30.38
N THR A 784 9.58 35.21 31.26
CA THR A 784 8.82 35.01 32.52
C THR A 784 7.35 34.64 32.27
N LEU A 785 6.69 35.28 31.30
CA LEU A 785 5.33 34.92 30.88
C LEU A 785 5.30 33.49 30.31
N LEU A 786 6.29 33.16 29.47
CA LEU A 786 6.44 31.85 28.85
C LEU A 786 6.73 30.74 29.89
N ASP A 787 7.52 31.03 30.95
CA ASP A 787 7.79 30.15 32.09
C ASP A 787 6.56 29.90 32.99
N VAL A 788 5.69 30.90 33.16
CA VAL A 788 4.43 30.77 33.93
C VAL A 788 3.37 30.03 33.10
N LEU A 789 3.28 30.32 31.79
CA LEU A 789 2.43 29.58 30.86
C LEU A 789 2.91 28.13 30.66
N SER A 790 4.22 27.83 30.75
CA SER A 790 4.73 26.45 30.80
C SER A 790 4.57 25.82 32.20
N GLY A 791 4.67 26.63 33.26
CA GLY A 791 4.47 26.24 34.66
C GLY A 791 5.67 25.56 35.31
N ARG A 792 6.88 25.79 34.79
CA ARG A 792 8.13 25.27 35.39
C ARG A 792 8.54 25.99 36.68
N LYS A 793 7.80 27.03 37.12
CA LYS A 793 8.01 27.74 38.38
C LYS A 793 7.25 27.08 39.54
N SER A 794 8.02 26.47 40.45
CA SER A 794 7.55 25.89 41.71
C SER A 794 7.66 26.85 42.92
N SER A 795 8.12 28.08 42.73
CA SER A 795 8.31 29.08 43.80
C SER A 795 7.73 30.45 43.42
N GLY A 796 6.65 30.83 44.09
CA GLY A 796 5.89 32.06 43.84
C GLY A 796 4.40 31.86 44.08
N TYR A 797 3.59 32.87 43.74
CA TYR A 797 2.14 32.83 43.78
C TYR A 797 1.60 33.31 42.43
N ILE A 798 0.66 32.58 41.84
CA ILE A 798 0.04 32.84 40.54
C ILE A 798 -1.45 33.13 40.77
N GLU A 799 -1.99 34.15 40.12
CA GLU A 799 -3.39 34.57 40.20
C GLU A 799 -3.95 34.82 38.77
N GLY A 800 -5.27 34.73 38.58
CA GLY A 800 -5.92 34.67 37.25
C GLY A 800 -6.06 33.24 36.69
N GLU A 801 -6.66 33.07 35.52
CA GLU A 801 -6.93 31.74 34.92
C GLU A 801 -6.10 31.47 33.65
N ILE A 802 -5.51 30.27 33.58
CA ILE A 802 -4.84 29.76 32.38
C ILE A 802 -5.60 28.52 31.91
N LYS A 803 -6.11 28.57 30.66
CA LYS A 803 -7.02 27.57 30.06
C LYS A 803 -6.39 26.95 28.82
N ILE A 804 -5.81 25.76 28.98
CA ILE A 804 -5.11 25.03 27.92
C ILE A 804 -6.11 24.14 27.19
N GLY A 805 -6.36 24.41 25.91
CA GLY A 805 -7.47 23.78 25.18
C GLY A 805 -8.85 24.11 25.78
N GLY A 806 -8.94 25.18 26.59
CA GLY A 806 -10.11 25.52 27.40
C GLY A 806 -10.08 25.03 28.85
N TYR A 807 -9.15 24.15 29.24
CA TYR A 807 -9.15 23.53 30.58
C TYR A 807 -8.24 24.27 31.57
N PRO A 808 -8.72 24.57 32.80
CA PRO A 808 -7.90 25.20 33.83
C PRO A 808 -6.66 24.34 34.10
N LYS A 809 -5.49 24.95 33.97
CA LYS A 809 -4.20 24.27 33.79
C LYS A 809 -3.79 23.42 35.01
N VAL A 810 -3.89 22.10 34.87
CA VAL A 810 -3.32 21.12 35.81
C VAL A 810 -1.88 20.78 35.39
N GLN A 811 -0.90 21.12 36.23
CA GLN A 811 0.52 21.12 35.85
C GLN A 811 1.08 19.73 35.49
N GLU A 812 0.63 18.69 36.19
CA GLU A 812 1.11 17.31 36.01
C GLU A 812 0.71 16.72 34.65
N THR A 813 -0.48 17.06 34.15
CA THR A 813 -0.99 16.65 32.84
C THR A 813 -0.43 17.53 31.73
N PHE A 814 -0.32 18.84 31.99
CA PHE A 814 0.17 19.83 31.02
C PHE A 814 1.58 19.50 30.50
N ALA A 815 2.47 19.06 31.39
CA ALA A 815 3.84 18.67 31.04
C ALA A 815 3.97 17.49 30.06
N ARG A 816 2.87 16.77 29.73
CA ARG A 816 2.85 15.72 28.70
C ARG A 816 2.36 16.20 27.32
N ILE A 817 1.81 17.41 27.23
CA ILE A 817 1.21 17.97 26.01
C ILE A 817 1.86 19.31 25.60
N SER A 818 2.68 19.91 26.48
CA SER A 818 3.57 21.02 26.15
C SER A 818 4.99 20.54 25.85
N GLY A 819 5.54 20.94 24.71
CA GLY A 819 6.96 20.78 24.37
C GLY A 819 7.71 22.05 24.72
N TYR A 820 8.92 21.91 25.26
CA TYR A 820 9.74 23.05 25.66
C TYR A 820 11.16 22.89 25.10
N CYS A 821 11.55 23.76 24.18
CA CYS A 821 12.90 23.80 23.62
C CYS A 821 13.76 24.76 24.45
N GLU A 822 14.70 24.22 25.23
CA GLU A 822 15.73 25.01 25.92
C GLU A 822 16.85 25.46 24.95
N GLN A 823 17.71 26.39 25.39
CA GLN A 823 18.69 27.04 24.52
C GLN A 823 19.85 26.12 24.05
N THR A 824 19.99 24.90 24.60
CA THR A 824 21.13 23.98 24.42
C THR A 824 20.70 22.52 24.11
N ASP A 825 21.58 21.73 23.47
CA ASP A 825 21.25 20.47 22.76
C ASP A 825 22.06 19.25 23.28
N ILE A 826 21.45 18.08 23.58
CA ILE A 826 22.13 16.97 24.32
C ILE A 826 21.89 15.54 23.76
N HIS A 827 22.98 14.89 23.26
CA HIS A 827 23.13 13.43 22.93
C HIS A 827 24.64 13.00 22.89
N SER A 828 25.04 11.87 22.25
CA SER A 828 26.37 11.17 22.33
C SER A 828 26.71 10.22 21.08
N PRO A 829 27.59 9.14 21.07
CA PRO A 829 28.09 8.43 19.81
C PRO A 829 27.46 7.25 18.95
N GLN A 830 27.03 6.02 19.39
CA GLN A 830 27.01 4.76 18.51
C GLN A 830 25.76 3.90 17.97
N ILE A 831 24.41 4.12 18.12
CA ILE A 831 23.33 3.50 17.25
C ILE A 831 22.34 4.48 16.52
N THR A 832 22.02 4.26 15.24
CA THR A 832 21.58 5.18 14.15
C THR A 832 20.51 6.28 14.39
N VAL A 833 20.25 7.14 13.37
CA VAL A 833 19.37 8.31 13.53
C VAL A 833 17.89 7.95 13.65
N GLU A 834 17.44 6.75 13.28
CA GLU A 834 16.09 6.30 13.64
C GLU A 834 16.01 5.83 15.12
N GLU A 835 17.13 5.50 15.79
CA GLU A 835 17.16 4.62 16.97
C GLU A 835 16.98 5.28 18.37
N SER A 836 17.65 6.39 18.73
CA SER A 836 17.34 7.03 20.03
C SER A 836 16.08 7.90 20.00
N LEU A 837 15.59 8.22 18.79
CA LEU A 837 14.21 8.68 18.57
C LEU A 837 13.23 7.55 18.92
N LEU A 838 13.39 6.37 18.30
CA LEU A 838 12.72 5.10 18.64
C LEU A 838 12.66 4.84 20.16
N PHE A 839 13.77 5.06 20.87
CA PHE A 839 13.86 4.83 22.31
C PHE A 839 13.11 5.87 23.14
N SER A 840 13.30 7.17 22.88
CA SER A 840 12.44 8.22 23.46
C SER A 840 10.97 7.94 23.13
N ALA A 841 10.73 7.30 21.99
CA ALA A 841 9.43 6.94 21.47
C ALA A 841 8.80 5.65 22.03
N TRP A 842 9.51 4.86 22.83
CA TRP A 842 8.92 3.79 23.64
C TRP A 842 8.50 4.26 25.04
N LEU A 843 9.01 5.42 25.49
CA LEU A 843 8.86 5.91 26.86
C LEU A 843 7.95 7.13 27.00
N ARG A 844 8.06 8.10 26.08
CA ARG A 844 7.34 9.39 26.18
C ARG A 844 6.10 9.49 25.29
N LEU A 845 6.09 8.80 24.15
CA LEU A 845 4.82 8.52 23.47
C LEU A 845 3.96 7.57 24.30
N GLN A 846 2.68 7.60 24.01
CA GLN A 846 1.76 6.53 24.37
C GLN A 846 2.15 5.27 23.55
N PRO A 847 2.37 4.10 24.18
CA PRO A 847 3.05 2.94 23.56
C PRO A 847 2.26 2.21 22.45
N GLN A 848 1.14 2.79 22.02
CA GLN A 848 0.32 2.34 20.89
C GLN A 848 0.94 2.77 19.54
N ILE A 849 1.74 3.82 19.58
CA ILE A 849 2.26 4.49 18.40
C ILE A 849 3.57 3.83 18.04
N ASP A 850 3.76 3.43 16.78
CA ASP A 850 5.07 2.94 16.39
C ASP A 850 6.08 4.08 16.39
N SER A 851 6.89 4.01 17.43
CA SER A 851 8.25 4.50 17.57
C SER A 851 9.15 4.55 16.33
N LYS A 852 8.91 3.80 15.25
CA LYS A 852 9.53 4.05 13.94
C LYS A 852 8.81 5.13 13.14
N ASP A 853 7.48 5.15 13.13
CA ASP A 853 6.71 5.95 12.18
C ASP A 853 6.18 7.28 12.73
N PHE A 854 6.05 7.48 14.05
CA PHE A 854 6.02 8.87 14.51
C PHE A 854 7.38 9.52 14.33
N VAL A 855 8.42 8.71 14.49
CA VAL A 855 9.78 8.91 13.97
C VAL A 855 9.79 8.85 12.42
N LYS A 856 8.71 9.37 11.78
CA LYS A 856 8.56 9.64 10.36
C LYS A 856 7.76 10.90 10.01
N GLU A 857 7.19 11.67 10.97
CA GLU A 857 7.61 13.10 11.07
C GLU A 857 8.84 13.29 11.92
N VAL A 858 9.52 12.20 12.20
CA VAL A 858 10.92 12.28 12.49
C VAL A 858 11.62 11.48 11.33
N LEU A 859 11.50 12.02 10.08
CA LEU A 859 12.31 12.03 8.78
C LEU A 859 12.50 13.38 7.96
N GLU A 860 11.66 13.90 7.02
CA GLU A 860 12.00 15.05 6.11
C GLU A 860 11.55 16.55 6.36
N THR A 861 10.60 16.96 7.22
CA THR A 861 10.12 18.40 7.36
C THR A 861 10.96 19.29 8.27
N ILE A 862 11.46 18.73 9.37
CA ILE A 862 12.64 19.24 10.08
C ILE A 862 13.88 19.04 9.19
N GLU A 863 13.73 18.45 7.99
CA GLU A 863 14.69 18.42 6.86
C GLU A 863 15.96 17.59 7.10
N LEU A 864 15.86 16.48 7.85
CA LEU A 864 17.00 15.62 8.19
C LEU A 864 17.03 14.23 7.49
N ASP A 865 15.93 13.77 6.86
CA ASP A 865 15.71 12.42 6.28
C ASP A 865 16.92 11.77 5.58
N GLY A 866 17.69 12.57 4.85
CA GLY A 866 18.85 12.12 4.10
C GLY A 866 19.96 11.46 4.93
N ILE A 867 19.93 11.57 6.27
CA ILE A 867 20.93 10.97 7.18
C ILE A 867 20.33 10.00 8.21
N LYS A 868 19.13 9.48 7.98
CA LYS A 868 18.38 8.62 8.93
C LYS A 868 19.09 7.36 9.43
N ASP A 869 19.88 6.74 8.57
CA ASP A 869 20.60 5.49 8.86
C ASP A 869 22.01 5.76 9.44
N ASP A 870 22.45 7.02 9.51
CA ASP A 870 23.83 7.34 9.82
C ASP A 870 24.15 7.25 11.32
N LEU A 871 25.31 6.67 11.63
CA LEU A 871 25.95 6.89 12.90
C LEU A 871 26.38 8.37 13.07
N VAL A 872 27.03 8.61 14.19
CA VAL A 872 27.06 9.92 14.82
C VAL A 872 28.46 10.21 15.26
N GLY A 873 28.85 9.79 16.46
CA GLY A 873 30.04 10.33 17.08
C GLY A 873 29.88 11.78 17.57
N MET A 874 31.02 12.36 17.89
CA MET A 874 31.09 13.51 18.79
C MET A 874 30.88 14.81 18.01
N PRO A 875 30.19 15.82 18.57
CA PRO A 875 30.06 17.14 17.95
C PRO A 875 31.44 17.70 17.54
N GLY A 876 31.58 18.07 16.27
CA GLY A 876 32.82 18.57 15.68
C GLY A 876 33.80 17.51 15.16
N VAL A 877 33.55 16.21 15.39
CA VAL A 877 34.45 15.11 14.99
C VAL A 877 33.78 14.14 14.01
N SER A 878 32.49 13.86 14.19
CA SER A 878 31.69 13.03 13.27
C SER A 878 30.18 13.27 13.47
N GLY A 879 29.35 12.95 12.46
CA GLY A 879 27.89 12.99 12.57
C GLY A 879 27.26 14.26 11.99
N LEU A 880 26.36 14.91 12.74
CA LEU A 880 25.65 16.11 12.29
C LEU A 880 26.49 17.39 12.38
N SER A 881 26.20 18.34 11.49
CA SER A 881 26.53 19.76 11.64
C SER A 881 25.85 20.38 12.89
N THR A 882 26.23 21.60 13.26
CA THR A 882 25.57 22.37 14.33
C THR A 882 24.12 22.73 14.02
N GLU A 883 23.75 23.02 12.77
CA GLU A 883 22.37 23.39 12.42
C GLU A 883 21.46 22.15 12.31
N GLN A 884 21.96 21.04 11.78
CA GLN A 884 21.33 19.73 11.93
C GLN A 884 21.21 19.33 13.42
N ARG A 885 22.18 19.75 14.26
CA ARG A 885 22.18 19.62 15.73
C ARG A 885 21.41 20.72 16.50
N LYS A 886 20.79 21.69 15.82
CA LYS A 886 19.77 22.60 16.39
C LYS A 886 18.36 22.19 15.99
N ARG A 887 18.28 21.53 14.83
CA ARG A 887 17.16 20.71 14.42
C ARG A 887 17.03 19.43 15.28
N LEU A 888 17.83 19.25 16.36
CA LEU A 888 17.96 18.08 17.30
C LEU A 888 16.71 17.81 18.42
N THR A 889 16.85 19.20 18.75
CA THR A 889 16.29 20.31 19.61
C THR A 889 14.93 20.96 19.23
N ILE A 890 14.34 20.67 18.06
CA ILE A 890 12.88 20.93 17.81
C ILE A 890 12.00 19.63 17.74
N ALA A 891 12.40 18.63 16.95
CA ALA A 891 11.83 17.27 16.75
C ALA A 891 11.87 16.10 17.82
N VAL A 892 12.80 15.87 18.76
CA VAL A 892 12.66 14.86 19.85
C VAL A 892 11.64 15.33 20.89
N GLU A 893 11.59 16.61 21.17
CA GLU A 893 10.46 17.14 21.92
C GLU A 893 9.19 17.09 21.06
N LEU A 894 9.28 17.27 19.73
CA LEU A 894 8.20 16.86 18.81
C LEU A 894 7.87 15.36 18.92
N VAL A 895 8.82 14.45 19.24
CA VAL A 895 8.58 12.99 19.48
C VAL A 895 7.72 12.76 20.72
N ALA A 896 7.68 13.64 21.72
CA ALA A 896 6.66 13.55 22.77
C ALA A 896 5.23 13.86 22.25
N ASN A 897 5.12 14.30 21.00
CA ASN A 897 3.93 14.82 20.31
C ASN A 897 3.21 15.99 21.01
N PRO A 898 3.95 17.04 21.39
CA PRO A 898 3.40 18.21 22.04
C PRO A 898 2.46 18.97 21.11
N ALA A 899 1.36 19.44 21.70
CA ALA A 899 0.34 20.26 21.10
C ALA A 899 0.74 21.74 21.03
N VAL A 900 1.36 22.20 22.11
CA VAL A 900 1.88 23.55 22.30
C VAL A 900 3.39 23.42 22.34
N ILE A 901 4.12 24.21 21.54
CA ILE A 901 5.58 24.29 21.65
C ILE A 901 5.97 25.71 21.98
N PHE A 902 6.71 25.84 23.07
CA PHE A 902 7.41 27.06 23.41
C PHE A 902 8.87 26.95 22.98
N MET A 903 9.34 27.91 22.19
CA MET A 903 10.74 27.99 21.73
C MET A 903 11.32 29.33 22.16
N ASP A 904 12.36 29.32 23.00
CA ASP A 904 13.09 30.55 23.36
C ASP A 904 14.29 30.71 22.40
N GLU A 905 14.25 31.75 21.56
CA GLU A 905 15.27 32.14 20.55
C GLU A 905 15.82 31.01 19.62
N PRO A 906 15.01 30.42 18.73
CA PRO A 906 15.42 29.29 17.87
C PRO A 906 16.44 29.61 16.75
N THR A 907 16.90 30.86 16.60
CA THR A 907 17.78 31.30 15.49
C THR A 907 19.20 31.72 15.88
N THR A 908 19.51 31.78 17.17
CA THR A 908 20.74 32.42 17.68
C THR A 908 22.00 31.61 17.33
N GLY A 909 23.04 32.29 16.85
CA GLY A 909 24.33 31.68 16.47
C GLY A 909 24.40 31.09 15.04
N LEU A 910 23.36 31.27 14.23
CA LEU A 910 23.31 30.85 12.82
C LEU A 910 23.51 32.05 11.86
N ASP A 911 23.95 31.79 10.63
CA ASP A 911 23.95 32.80 9.57
C ASP A 911 22.52 33.05 9.03
N ALA A 912 22.33 34.14 8.28
CA ALA A 912 21.01 34.53 7.78
C ALA A 912 20.37 33.50 6.83
N ARG A 913 21.15 32.61 6.19
CA ARG A 913 20.64 31.57 5.29
C ARG A 913 20.25 30.30 6.07
N ALA A 914 21.03 29.91 7.06
CA ALA A 914 20.74 28.80 7.97
C ALA A 914 19.54 29.13 8.88
N ALA A 915 19.47 30.34 9.42
CA ALA A 915 18.31 30.82 10.19
C ALA A 915 17.02 30.78 9.35
N ALA A 916 17.08 31.14 8.06
CA ALA A 916 15.96 31.05 7.13
C ALA A 916 15.61 29.61 6.66
N ILE A 917 16.41 28.60 7.04
CA ILE A 917 16.07 27.17 6.90
C ILE A 917 15.44 26.67 8.21
N VAL A 918 16.02 27.00 9.37
CA VAL A 918 15.42 26.63 10.67
C VAL A 918 14.05 27.28 10.87
N MET A 919 13.88 28.57 10.56
CA MET A 919 12.56 29.21 10.63
C MET A 919 11.58 28.68 9.56
N ARG A 920 12.07 28.12 8.45
CA ARG A 920 11.21 27.41 7.48
C ARG A 920 10.77 26.05 8.02
N ALA A 921 11.66 25.31 8.66
CA ALA A 921 11.30 24.08 9.36
C ALA A 921 10.30 24.36 10.50
N VAL A 922 10.53 25.38 11.33
CA VAL A 922 9.59 25.82 12.39
C VAL A 922 8.28 26.29 11.78
N LYS A 923 8.30 27.04 10.66
CA LYS A 923 7.09 27.40 9.91
C LYS A 923 6.34 26.17 9.42
N ASN A 924 7.01 25.21 8.80
CA ASN A 924 6.39 23.94 8.40
C ASN A 924 5.80 23.19 9.62
N VAL A 925 6.46 23.22 10.79
CA VAL A 925 5.94 22.61 12.04
C VAL A 925 4.73 23.38 12.58
N ALA A 926 4.65 24.71 12.40
CA ALA A 926 3.43 25.47 12.66
C ALA A 926 2.32 25.12 11.64
N ASP A 927 2.67 25.03 10.36
CA ASP A 927 1.78 24.65 9.26
C ASP A 927 1.24 23.20 9.39
N THR A 928 1.92 22.32 10.15
CA THR A 928 1.35 21.02 10.56
C THR A 928 0.18 21.15 11.55
N GLY A 929 -0.07 22.35 12.06
CA GLY A 929 -1.16 22.69 12.96
C GLY A 929 -0.73 23.10 14.38
N ARG A 930 0.55 23.15 14.73
CA ARG A 930 0.96 23.40 16.13
C ARG A 930 0.70 24.82 16.59
N THR A 931 0.37 24.95 17.87
CA THR A 931 0.43 26.24 18.58
C THR A 931 1.88 26.51 18.93
N ILE A 932 2.60 27.21 18.04
CA ILE A 932 3.99 27.60 18.27
C ILE A 932 4.07 29.06 18.67
N VAL A 933 4.66 29.30 19.84
CA VAL A 933 4.99 30.63 20.33
C VAL A 933 6.50 30.71 20.45
N CYS A 934 7.13 31.62 19.70
CA CYS A 934 8.57 31.85 19.79
C CYS A 934 8.91 33.32 20.06
N THR A 935 9.96 33.52 20.85
CA THR A 935 10.61 34.80 21.07
C THR A 935 11.63 35.07 19.94
N ILE A 936 11.60 36.29 19.38
CA ILE A 936 12.58 36.73 18.38
C ILE A 936 12.98 38.19 18.64
N HIS A 937 14.27 38.49 18.44
CA HIS A 937 14.83 39.83 18.51
C HIS A 937 15.28 40.32 17.12
N GLN A 938 14.61 41.36 16.59
CA GLN A 938 14.94 42.05 15.32
C GLN A 938 15.15 41.16 14.06
N PRO A 939 14.09 40.58 13.48
CA PRO A 939 14.17 39.76 12.27
C PRO A 939 14.33 40.58 10.97
N SER A 940 14.85 39.93 9.93
CA SER A 940 14.79 40.41 8.54
C SER A 940 13.36 40.37 7.99
N ILE A 941 13.10 41.10 6.89
CA ILE A 941 11.77 41.19 6.27
C ILE A 941 11.23 39.80 5.92
N ASP A 942 12.01 38.97 5.23
CA ASP A 942 11.58 37.64 4.77
C ASP A 942 11.25 36.67 5.92
N ILE A 943 11.84 36.89 7.11
CA ILE A 943 11.53 36.12 8.33
C ILE A 943 10.31 36.71 9.04
N PHE A 944 10.15 38.04 9.05
CA PHE A 944 8.98 38.70 9.66
C PHE A 944 7.68 38.41 8.90
N GLU A 945 7.72 38.42 7.56
CA GLU A 945 6.54 38.13 6.72
C GLU A 945 6.21 36.62 6.64
N ALA A 946 6.97 35.75 7.32
CA ALA A 946 6.62 34.35 7.53
C ALA A 946 5.72 34.11 8.76
N PHE A 947 5.52 35.11 9.63
CA PHE A 947 4.63 35.02 10.80
C PHE A 947 3.17 35.30 10.45
N ASP A 948 2.26 34.58 11.08
CA ASP A 948 0.82 34.63 10.78
C ASP A 948 0.09 35.63 11.67
N GLU A 949 0.36 35.58 12.98
CA GLU A 949 -0.10 36.54 13.97
C GLU A 949 1.07 37.11 14.79
N LEU A 950 0.91 38.36 15.23
CA LEU A 950 1.83 39.05 16.11
C LEU A 950 1.12 39.30 17.45
N LEU A 951 1.80 39.01 18.57
CA LEU A 951 1.40 39.46 19.90
C LEU A 951 2.51 40.33 20.50
N LEU A 952 2.19 41.60 20.73
CA LEU A 952 3.18 42.64 21.03
C LEU A 952 3.03 43.14 22.48
N LEU A 953 4.12 43.05 23.25
CA LEU A 953 4.20 43.41 24.67
C LEU A 953 5.13 44.61 24.91
N LYS A 954 4.71 45.56 25.76
CA LYS A 954 5.55 46.69 26.21
C LYS A 954 6.11 46.50 27.62
N SER A 955 7.14 47.27 27.96
CA SER A 955 7.80 47.25 29.28
C SER A 955 6.79 47.42 30.42
N GLY A 956 6.95 46.62 31.47
CA GLY A 956 5.97 46.52 32.56
C GLY A 956 4.90 45.44 32.36
N GLY A 957 4.96 44.66 31.27
CA GLY A 957 4.15 43.45 31.10
C GLY A 957 2.69 43.73 30.75
N ARG A 958 2.45 44.48 29.67
CA ARG A 958 1.13 44.77 29.09
C ARG A 958 1.12 44.57 27.57
N MET A 959 -0.04 44.22 27.02
CA MET A 959 -0.25 43.95 25.59
C MET A 959 -0.77 45.20 24.85
N ILE A 960 -0.29 45.43 23.62
CA ILE A 960 -0.67 46.58 22.78
C ILE A 960 -1.14 46.23 21.36
N TYR A 961 -0.91 45.00 20.90
CA TYR A 961 -1.48 44.47 19.66
C TYR A 961 -1.58 42.94 19.71
N SER A 962 -2.68 42.39 19.20
CA SER A 962 -2.80 40.97 18.86
C SER A 962 -3.64 40.79 17.59
N GLY A 963 -3.07 40.17 16.55
CA GLY A 963 -3.76 39.90 15.29
C GLY A 963 -2.86 39.58 14.09
N GLN A 964 -3.48 39.38 12.93
CA GLN A 964 -2.82 38.99 11.68
C GLN A 964 -2.09 40.14 10.98
N LEU A 965 -0.86 39.88 10.51
CA LEU A 965 -0.03 40.85 9.77
C LEU A 965 -0.65 41.24 8.41
N GLY A 966 -1.21 40.26 7.69
CA GLY A 966 -1.74 40.41 6.33
C GLY A 966 -0.64 40.44 5.25
N GLN A 967 -1.03 40.26 3.97
CA GLN A 967 -0.07 40.28 2.86
C GLN A 967 0.75 41.58 2.84
N HIS A 968 2.08 41.44 2.73
CA HIS A 968 3.06 42.53 2.84
C HIS A 968 2.84 43.43 4.06
N SER A 969 2.56 42.81 5.22
CA SER A 969 2.30 43.46 6.52
C SER A 969 1.13 44.47 6.53
N SER A 970 0.26 44.45 5.51
CA SER A 970 -0.66 45.56 5.21
C SER A 970 -1.82 45.75 6.19
N LYS A 971 -2.19 44.75 7.02
CA LYS A 971 -3.18 44.94 8.09
C LYS A 971 -2.56 45.66 9.29
N VAL A 972 -1.36 45.22 9.72
CA VAL A 972 -0.59 45.87 10.80
C VAL A 972 -0.23 47.31 10.43
N ILE A 973 0.24 47.54 9.21
CA ILE A 973 0.56 48.91 8.73
C ILE A 973 -0.71 49.78 8.74
N LYS A 974 -1.85 49.30 8.23
CA LYS A 974 -3.12 50.05 8.27
C LYS A 974 -3.65 50.30 9.69
N TYR A 975 -3.39 49.41 10.64
CA TYR A 975 -3.77 49.60 12.05
C TYR A 975 -2.99 50.77 12.65
N PHE A 976 -1.66 50.75 12.57
CA PHE A 976 -0.84 51.82 13.14
C PHE A 976 -0.91 53.14 12.35
N GLU A 977 -1.01 53.11 11.02
CA GLU A 977 -1.28 54.32 10.22
C GLU A 977 -2.72 54.86 10.37
N GLY A 978 -3.61 54.11 11.02
CA GLY A 978 -4.95 54.56 11.40
C GLY A 978 -4.99 55.34 12.71
N VAL A 979 -3.92 55.30 13.52
CA VAL A 979 -3.80 56.05 14.77
C VAL A 979 -3.26 57.46 14.50
N SER A 980 -4.00 58.47 14.94
CA SER A 980 -3.68 59.88 14.70
C SER A 980 -2.35 60.29 15.36
N GLY A 981 -1.35 60.62 14.53
CA GLY A 981 -0.02 61.07 14.97
C GLY A 981 1.13 60.19 14.44
N VAL A 982 0.87 58.95 14.04
CA VAL A 982 1.91 58.00 13.61
C VAL A 982 2.47 58.36 12.21
N PRO A 983 3.81 58.48 12.04
CA PRO A 983 4.42 58.77 10.74
C PRO A 983 4.45 57.54 9.82
N LYS A 984 3.86 57.68 8.63
CA LYS A 984 3.72 56.62 7.61
C LYS A 984 5.06 55.98 7.20
N ILE A 985 5.02 54.70 6.86
CA ILE A 985 6.21 53.89 6.56
C ILE A 985 6.88 54.28 5.23
N ARG A 986 8.22 54.24 5.18
CA ARG A 986 9.01 54.59 3.99
C ARG A 986 9.18 53.38 3.05
N HIS A 987 9.16 53.61 1.74
CA HIS A 987 9.33 52.57 0.73
C HIS A 987 10.64 51.78 0.92
N LYS A 988 10.56 50.44 0.90
CA LYS A 988 11.65 49.47 1.17
C LYS A 988 12.23 49.48 2.60
N HIS A 989 11.55 50.09 3.58
CA HIS A 989 11.96 49.99 4.98
C HIS A 989 11.32 48.74 5.65
N ASN A 990 11.96 48.17 6.68
CA ASN A 990 11.51 46.94 7.34
C ASN A 990 10.33 47.23 8.30
N PRO A 991 9.13 46.65 8.10
CA PRO A 991 7.97 46.89 8.97
C PRO A 991 8.21 46.53 10.44
N ALA A 992 8.99 45.47 10.71
CA ALA A 992 9.29 45.02 12.07
C ALA A 992 10.09 46.04 12.88
N ALA A 993 11.07 46.68 12.24
CA ALA A 993 11.93 47.68 12.86
C ALA A 993 11.14 48.98 13.14
N TRP A 994 10.45 49.49 12.13
CA TRP A 994 9.61 50.69 12.22
C TRP A 994 8.54 50.58 13.33
N MET A 995 7.86 49.42 13.43
CA MET A 995 6.87 49.17 14.47
C MET A 995 7.47 49.23 15.88
N LEU A 996 8.64 48.64 16.10
CA LEU A 996 9.31 48.63 17.42
C LEU A 996 9.90 50.00 17.79
N GLU A 997 10.28 50.82 16.82
CA GLU A 997 10.65 52.23 17.05
C GLU A 997 9.43 53.07 17.45
N VAL A 998 8.31 52.96 16.71
CA VAL A 998 7.05 53.70 16.97
C VAL A 998 6.40 53.30 18.31
N THR A 999 6.57 52.04 18.74
CA THR A 999 6.06 51.55 20.05
C THR A 999 7.09 51.62 21.17
N SER A 1000 8.21 52.32 20.98
CA SER A 1000 9.22 52.53 22.02
C SER A 1000 8.70 53.45 23.14
N THR A 1001 9.20 53.27 24.37
CA THR A 1001 8.79 54.10 25.53
C THR A 1001 9.19 55.58 25.41
N SER A 1002 10.13 55.92 24.52
CA SER A 1002 10.39 57.30 24.09
C SER A 1002 9.31 57.80 23.13
N ALA A 1003 8.95 57.01 22.11
CA ALA A 1003 7.92 57.41 21.14
C ALA A 1003 6.51 57.50 21.75
N GLU A 1004 6.14 56.61 22.69
CA GLU A 1004 4.89 56.76 23.46
C GLU A 1004 4.87 58.07 24.28
N ALA A 1005 6.01 58.49 24.84
CA ALA A 1005 6.12 59.74 25.60
C ALA A 1005 6.06 60.99 24.71
N ASP A 1006 6.67 60.95 23.52
CA ASP A 1006 6.62 62.03 22.52
C ASP A 1006 5.23 62.16 21.84
N LEU A 1007 4.49 61.05 21.71
CA LEU A 1007 3.16 61.01 21.08
C LEU A 1007 1.99 61.21 22.07
N GLY A 1008 2.15 60.81 23.34
CA GLY A 1008 1.13 60.97 24.39
C GLY A 1008 -0.07 60.01 24.29
N ILE A 1009 0.13 58.78 23.82
CA ILE A 1009 -0.93 57.78 23.55
C ILE A 1009 -0.59 56.45 24.26
N ASP A 1010 -1.58 55.74 24.84
CA ASP A 1010 -1.44 54.32 25.20
C ASP A 1010 -2.25 53.43 24.25
N PHE A 1011 -1.56 52.58 23.50
CA PHE A 1011 -2.18 51.66 22.53
C PHE A 1011 -3.04 50.56 23.19
N ALA A 1012 -2.87 50.28 24.48
CA ALA A 1012 -3.55 49.18 25.17
C ALA A 1012 -5.07 49.39 25.35
N GLU A 1013 -5.54 50.62 25.55
CA GLU A 1013 -6.98 50.88 25.77
C GLU A 1013 -7.79 50.78 24.47
N ILE A 1014 -7.23 51.24 23.35
CA ILE A 1014 -7.90 51.29 22.04
C ILE A 1014 -8.32 49.87 21.60
N TYR A 1015 -7.46 48.88 21.82
CA TYR A 1015 -7.69 47.49 21.39
C TYR A 1015 -8.93 46.84 22.03
N LYS A 1016 -9.26 47.18 23.29
CA LYS A 1016 -10.39 46.58 24.04
C LYS A 1016 -11.79 46.95 23.52
N SER A 1017 -11.91 47.77 22.48
CA SER A 1017 -13.18 48.35 22.02
C SER A 1017 -13.72 47.87 20.66
N SER A 1018 -13.11 46.83 20.06
CA SER A 1018 -13.35 46.47 18.64
C SER A 1018 -14.33 45.32 18.38
N ALA A 1019 -14.99 45.36 17.22
CA ALA A 1019 -16.14 44.51 16.84
C ALA A 1019 -15.80 43.05 16.44
N LEU A 1020 -14.66 42.49 16.85
CA LEU A 1020 -14.26 41.10 16.50
C LEU A 1020 -14.73 40.05 17.53
N HIS A 1021 -15.56 40.43 18.49
CA HIS A 1021 -15.91 39.64 19.67
C HIS A 1021 -17.25 38.87 19.57
N GLU A 1022 -18.12 39.21 18.60
CA GLU A 1022 -19.50 38.67 18.53
C GLU A 1022 -19.76 37.78 17.29
N ASN A 1023 -19.84 36.46 17.50
CA ASN A 1023 -20.60 35.53 16.63
C ASN A 1023 -20.66 34.11 17.25
N ASN A 1024 -21.84 33.52 17.48
CA ASN A 1024 -21.91 32.21 18.16
C ASN A 1024 -23.12 31.29 17.82
N GLN A 1025 -23.79 31.47 16.67
CA GLN A 1025 -24.94 30.61 16.29
C GLN A 1025 -24.60 29.41 15.39
N GLN A 1026 -23.49 29.46 14.62
CA GLN A 1026 -23.12 28.35 13.71
C GLN A 1026 -22.47 27.16 14.44
N SER A 1027 -21.91 27.38 15.63
CA SER A 1027 -21.13 26.41 16.41
C SER A 1027 -21.89 25.11 16.70
N VAL A 1028 -23.16 25.20 17.08
CA VAL A 1028 -23.97 24.05 17.55
C VAL A 1028 -24.27 23.04 16.43
N LEU A 1029 -24.55 23.52 15.21
CA LEU A 1029 -24.79 22.64 14.05
C LEU A 1029 -23.51 21.94 13.59
N ASN A 1030 -22.37 22.63 13.65
CA ASN A 1030 -21.07 22.06 13.30
C ASN A 1030 -20.68 20.90 14.23
N VAL A 1031 -20.96 21.01 15.53
CA VAL A 1031 -20.71 19.95 16.53
C VAL A 1031 -21.58 18.71 16.29
N PHE A 1032 -22.83 18.86 15.84
CA PHE A 1032 -23.64 17.69 15.47
C PHE A 1032 -23.17 17.06 14.14
N GLY A 1033 -22.67 17.87 13.21
CA GLY A 1033 -22.01 17.41 11.98
C GLY A 1033 -20.74 16.59 12.24
N SER A 1034 -19.94 16.95 13.24
CA SER A 1034 -18.76 16.18 13.63
C SER A 1034 -19.14 14.85 14.30
N MET A 1035 -20.11 14.83 15.23
CA MET A 1035 -20.65 13.59 15.83
C MET A 1035 -21.10 12.57 14.75
N PHE A 1036 -21.89 13.03 13.79
CA PHE A 1036 -22.35 12.20 12.68
C PHE A 1036 -21.17 11.61 11.88
N THR A 1037 -20.24 12.48 11.47
CA THR A 1037 -19.08 12.06 10.66
C THR A 1037 -18.17 11.07 11.41
N ALA A 1038 -17.97 11.31 12.71
CA ALA A 1038 -17.20 10.47 13.63
C ALA A 1038 -17.75 9.03 13.70
N VAL A 1039 -19.06 8.88 13.93
CA VAL A 1039 -19.73 7.57 14.02
C VAL A 1039 -19.64 6.79 12.70
N PHE A 1040 -19.97 7.44 11.57
CA PHE A 1040 -19.99 6.75 10.28
C PHE A 1040 -18.61 6.35 9.78
N LEU A 1041 -17.63 7.25 9.82
CA LEU A 1041 -16.32 6.97 9.23
C LEU A 1041 -15.54 5.93 10.03
N SER A 1042 -15.61 5.99 11.37
CA SER A 1042 -14.97 5.02 12.26
C SER A 1042 -15.59 3.63 12.13
N GLY A 1043 -16.92 3.55 11.96
CA GLY A 1043 -17.61 2.29 11.67
C GLY A 1043 -17.21 1.72 10.31
N ILE A 1044 -17.16 2.55 9.27
CA ILE A 1044 -16.77 2.14 7.91
C ILE A 1044 -15.42 1.45 7.91
N ASN A 1045 -14.40 2.05 8.54
CA ASN A 1045 -13.03 1.52 8.50
C ASN A 1045 -12.91 0.15 9.19
N ASN A 1046 -13.44 0.01 10.42
CA ASN A 1046 -13.28 -1.23 11.23
C ASN A 1046 -14.02 -2.45 10.65
N CYS A 1047 -15.19 -2.24 10.05
CA CYS A 1047 -15.90 -3.29 9.33
C CYS A 1047 -15.23 -3.65 7.99
N SER A 1048 -14.38 -2.76 7.44
CA SER A 1048 -13.67 -3.00 6.17
C SER A 1048 -12.36 -3.77 6.39
N SER A 1049 -11.63 -3.45 7.45
CA SER A 1049 -10.33 -4.04 7.76
C SER A 1049 -10.41 -5.52 8.11
N VAL A 1050 -11.45 -5.95 8.84
CA VAL A 1050 -11.60 -7.34 9.33
C VAL A 1050 -11.99 -8.35 8.23
N VAL A 1051 -12.66 -7.91 7.16
CA VAL A 1051 -13.25 -8.79 6.14
C VAL A 1051 -12.20 -9.65 5.40
N PRO A 1052 -11.07 -9.11 4.89
CA PRO A 1052 -10.05 -9.92 4.21
C PRO A 1052 -9.41 -11.00 5.11
N TYR A 1053 -9.21 -10.71 6.40
CA TYR A 1053 -8.65 -11.67 7.35
C TYR A 1053 -9.60 -12.85 7.58
N ILE A 1054 -10.86 -12.60 7.93
CA ILE A 1054 -11.86 -13.65 8.17
C ILE A 1054 -12.12 -14.48 6.92
N VAL A 1055 -12.16 -13.88 5.71
CA VAL A 1055 -12.31 -14.65 4.47
C VAL A 1055 -11.08 -15.53 4.20
N THR A 1056 -9.88 -15.09 4.58
CA THR A 1056 -8.65 -15.89 4.43
C THR A 1056 -8.62 -17.03 5.44
N GLU A 1057 -8.77 -16.75 6.73
CA GLU A 1057 -8.79 -17.75 7.80
C GLU A 1057 -9.88 -18.82 7.62
N ARG A 1058 -11.03 -18.46 7.06
CA ARG A 1058 -12.12 -19.41 6.81
C ARG A 1058 -11.68 -20.62 5.97
N SER A 1059 -10.70 -20.47 5.07
CA SER A 1059 -10.14 -21.62 4.33
C SER A 1059 -9.37 -22.58 5.23
N VAL A 1060 -8.65 -22.05 6.22
CA VAL A 1060 -7.89 -22.80 7.22
C VAL A 1060 -8.85 -23.49 8.21
N LEU A 1061 -9.87 -22.76 8.67
CA LEU A 1061 -10.96 -23.27 9.51
C LEU A 1061 -11.67 -24.48 8.88
N TYR A 1062 -12.03 -24.41 7.59
CA TYR A 1062 -12.73 -25.51 6.92
C TYR A 1062 -11.87 -26.78 6.86
N ARG A 1063 -10.58 -26.64 6.53
CA ARG A 1063 -9.59 -27.73 6.57
C ARG A 1063 -9.46 -28.35 7.97
N GLU A 1064 -9.29 -27.52 9.00
CA GLU A 1064 -9.03 -28.01 10.37
C GLU A 1064 -10.28 -28.60 11.03
N LYS A 1065 -11.46 -28.08 10.68
CA LYS A 1065 -12.75 -28.71 10.98
C LYS A 1065 -12.93 -30.05 10.28
N PHE A 1066 -12.49 -30.19 9.02
CA PHE A 1066 -12.52 -31.47 8.30
C PHE A 1066 -11.60 -32.50 8.97
N CYS A 1067 -10.44 -32.07 9.47
CA CYS A 1067 -9.55 -32.89 10.31
C CYS A 1067 -10.07 -33.13 11.74
N GLY A 1068 -11.26 -32.62 12.11
CA GLY A 1068 -11.87 -32.82 13.42
C GLY A 1068 -11.16 -32.11 14.59
N MET A 1069 -10.33 -31.10 14.32
CA MET A 1069 -9.45 -30.49 15.33
C MET A 1069 -10.19 -29.63 16.36
N TYR A 1070 -11.22 -28.90 15.93
CA TYR A 1070 -12.06 -28.06 16.80
C TYR A 1070 -13.38 -27.67 16.11
N ASP A 1071 -14.34 -27.21 16.92
CA ASP A 1071 -15.67 -26.82 16.46
C ASP A 1071 -15.76 -25.37 15.95
N SER A 1072 -16.65 -25.12 14.99
CA SER A 1072 -16.88 -23.77 14.44
C SER A 1072 -17.33 -22.75 15.49
N TRP A 1073 -18.06 -23.20 16.52
CA TRP A 1073 -18.47 -22.32 17.63
C TRP A 1073 -17.28 -21.93 18.52
N ALA A 1074 -16.31 -22.82 18.75
CA ALA A 1074 -15.13 -22.51 19.53
C ALA A 1074 -14.26 -21.45 18.81
N TYR A 1075 -14.03 -21.62 17.50
CA TYR A 1075 -13.36 -20.62 16.67
C TYR A 1075 -14.10 -19.27 16.67
N ALA A 1076 -15.41 -19.28 16.45
CA ALA A 1076 -16.19 -18.04 16.38
C ALA A 1076 -16.19 -17.27 17.71
N LEU A 1077 -16.28 -17.97 18.85
CA LEU A 1077 -16.19 -17.35 20.17
C LEU A 1077 -14.78 -16.83 20.46
N ALA A 1078 -13.72 -17.56 20.10
CA ALA A 1078 -12.35 -17.10 20.26
C ALA A 1078 -12.09 -15.81 19.46
N GLN A 1079 -12.53 -15.74 18.21
CA GLN A 1079 -12.41 -14.54 17.37
C GLN A 1079 -13.25 -13.36 17.89
N VAL A 1080 -14.46 -13.60 18.39
CA VAL A 1080 -15.28 -12.55 19.02
C VAL A 1080 -14.61 -12.01 20.29
N ILE A 1081 -13.98 -12.86 21.10
CA ILE A 1081 -13.34 -12.49 22.38
C ILE A 1081 -12.02 -11.73 22.17
N ILE A 1082 -11.15 -12.16 21.25
CA ILE A 1082 -9.83 -11.54 21.05
C ILE A 1082 -9.90 -10.11 20.50
N GLU A 1083 -10.99 -9.77 19.81
CA GLU A 1083 -11.30 -8.40 19.38
C GLU A 1083 -11.67 -7.46 20.54
N VAL A 1084 -12.24 -7.96 21.66
CA VAL A 1084 -12.75 -7.07 22.73
C VAL A 1084 -11.64 -6.20 23.35
N PRO A 1085 -10.45 -6.71 23.74
CA PRO A 1085 -9.36 -5.87 24.23
C PRO A 1085 -8.87 -4.85 23.19
N TYR A 1086 -8.81 -5.23 21.92
CA TYR A 1086 -8.37 -4.33 20.83
C TYR A 1086 -9.36 -3.17 20.64
N LEU A 1087 -10.66 -3.49 20.53
CA LEU A 1087 -11.73 -2.50 20.36
C LEU A 1087 -11.94 -1.65 21.62
N PHE A 1088 -11.66 -2.18 22.83
CA PHE A 1088 -11.64 -1.39 24.06
C PHE A 1088 -10.51 -0.35 24.06
N ILE A 1089 -9.29 -0.76 23.70
CA ILE A 1089 -8.14 0.15 23.56
C ILE A 1089 -8.43 1.19 22.46
N GLN A 1090 -8.96 0.77 21.30
CA GLN A 1090 -9.34 1.65 20.21
C GLN A 1090 -10.40 2.68 20.63
N ALA A 1091 -11.45 2.25 21.34
CA ALA A 1091 -12.48 3.15 21.89
C ALA A 1091 -11.87 4.16 22.87
N LEU A 1092 -10.96 3.70 23.74
CA LEU A 1092 -10.31 4.55 24.74
C LEU A 1092 -9.44 5.62 24.08
N ILE A 1093 -8.63 5.26 23.09
CA ILE A 1093 -7.84 6.19 22.27
C ILE A 1093 -8.75 7.19 21.56
N TYR A 1094 -9.80 6.69 20.89
CA TYR A 1094 -10.73 7.53 20.14
C TYR A 1094 -11.42 8.56 21.04
N VAL A 1095 -11.79 8.17 22.25
CA VAL A 1095 -12.50 9.03 23.22
C VAL A 1095 -11.54 10.02 23.87
N ILE A 1096 -10.31 9.60 24.20
CA ILE A 1096 -9.25 10.48 24.69
C ILE A 1096 -8.93 11.60 23.69
N ILE A 1097 -9.02 11.34 22.38
CA ILE A 1097 -8.76 12.34 21.33
C ILE A 1097 -10.02 13.14 20.98
N THR A 1098 -11.18 12.52 20.82
CA THR A 1098 -12.37 13.24 20.30
C THR A 1098 -13.20 13.96 21.35
N TYR A 1099 -13.16 13.54 22.62
CA TYR A 1099 -13.90 14.23 23.68
C TYR A 1099 -13.33 15.63 23.98
N PRO A 1100 -12.00 15.83 24.09
CA PRO A 1100 -11.42 17.15 24.30
C PRO A 1100 -11.50 18.02 23.04
N MET A 1101 -11.16 17.49 21.86
CA MET A 1101 -11.16 18.25 20.59
C MET A 1101 -12.52 18.87 20.22
N ILE A 1102 -13.64 18.21 20.56
CA ILE A 1102 -14.99 18.72 20.24
C ILE A 1102 -15.52 19.65 21.36
N GLY A 1103 -14.82 19.75 22.51
CA GLY A 1103 -15.17 20.67 23.59
C GLY A 1103 -16.43 20.26 24.38
N TYR A 1104 -16.63 18.95 24.61
CA TYR A 1104 -17.75 18.47 25.41
C TYR A 1104 -17.61 18.82 26.90
N GLN A 1105 -18.71 18.79 27.65
CA GLN A 1105 -18.73 19.15 29.06
C GLN A 1105 -18.04 18.08 29.93
N TRP A 1106 -17.11 18.50 30.79
CA TRP A 1106 -16.32 17.59 31.61
C TRP A 1106 -17.04 17.19 32.89
N SER A 1107 -17.86 16.14 32.76
CA SER A 1107 -18.43 15.37 33.87
C SER A 1107 -18.07 13.91 33.66
N ALA A 1108 -17.63 13.21 34.72
CA ALA A 1108 -17.27 11.80 34.65
C ALA A 1108 -18.42 10.94 34.07
N SER A 1109 -19.67 11.30 34.39
CA SER A 1109 -20.86 10.67 33.79
C SER A 1109 -20.95 10.85 32.28
N LYS A 1110 -20.77 12.08 31.77
CA LYS A 1110 -20.83 12.42 30.34
C LYS A 1110 -19.66 11.82 29.54
N VAL A 1111 -18.47 11.73 30.13
CA VAL A 1111 -17.29 11.05 29.56
C VAL A 1111 -17.56 9.54 29.46
N LEU A 1112 -18.03 8.91 30.54
CA LEU A 1112 -18.37 7.48 30.55
C LEU A 1112 -19.49 7.15 29.55
N TRP A 1113 -20.51 8.01 29.41
CA TRP A 1113 -21.55 7.84 28.39
C TRP A 1113 -20.99 7.87 26.97
N TYR A 1114 -20.13 8.84 26.64
CA TYR A 1114 -19.52 8.93 25.32
C TYR A 1114 -18.58 7.76 25.03
N PHE A 1115 -17.76 7.36 26.02
CA PHE A 1115 -16.92 6.15 25.93
C PHE A 1115 -17.73 4.90 25.65
N TYR A 1116 -18.79 4.68 26.43
CA TYR A 1116 -19.68 3.53 26.28
C TYR A 1116 -20.36 3.49 24.90
N ASN A 1117 -20.88 4.63 24.42
CA ASN A 1117 -21.50 4.74 23.11
C ASN A 1117 -20.50 4.41 21.98
N MET A 1118 -19.26 4.89 22.08
CA MET A 1118 -18.26 4.63 21.05
C MET A 1118 -17.71 3.19 21.09
N LEU A 1119 -17.50 2.62 22.27
CA LEU A 1119 -17.11 1.22 22.43
C LEU A 1119 -18.15 0.28 21.79
N CYS A 1120 -19.44 0.46 22.10
CA CYS A 1120 -20.51 -0.34 21.50
C CYS A 1120 -20.58 -0.15 19.97
N THR A 1121 -20.28 1.06 19.48
CA THR A 1121 -20.25 1.40 18.05
C THR A 1121 -19.15 0.68 17.30
N LEU A 1122 -17.92 0.66 17.85
CA LEU A 1122 -16.81 -0.09 17.27
C LEU A 1122 -17.09 -1.60 17.30
N MET A 1123 -17.58 -2.13 18.43
CA MET A 1123 -17.95 -3.54 18.56
C MET A 1123 -19.01 -3.99 17.55
N TYR A 1124 -20.13 -3.26 17.39
CA TYR A 1124 -21.15 -3.67 16.41
C TYR A 1124 -20.64 -3.55 14.97
N CYS A 1125 -19.76 -2.60 14.66
CA CYS A 1125 -19.20 -2.45 13.31
C CYS A 1125 -18.22 -3.59 12.96
N THR A 1126 -17.29 -3.94 13.85
CA THR A 1126 -16.36 -5.06 13.61
C THR A 1126 -17.10 -6.39 13.51
N TYR A 1127 -18.07 -6.64 14.40
CA TYR A 1127 -18.85 -7.88 14.37
C TYR A 1127 -19.81 -7.96 13.18
N LEU A 1128 -20.34 -6.83 12.68
CA LEU A 1128 -21.04 -6.77 11.40
C LEU A 1128 -20.10 -7.16 10.24
N GLY A 1129 -18.84 -6.71 10.25
CA GLY A 1129 -17.82 -7.10 9.28
C GLY A 1129 -17.54 -8.60 9.27
N MET A 1130 -17.32 -9.19 10.45
CA MET A 1130 -17.17 -10.65 10.62
C MET A 1130 -18.41 -11.41 10.13
N MET A 1131 -19.61 -10.95 10.49
CA MET A 1131 -20.88 -11.54 10.03
C MET A 1131 -20.96 -11.52 8.49
N ILE A 1132 -20.68 -10.39 7.84
CA ILE A 1132 -20.72 -10.26 6.38
C ILE A 1132 -19.67 -11.14 5.69
N ALA A 1133 -18.45 -11.24 6.25
CA ALA A 1133 -17.40 -12.14 5.77
C ALA A 1133 -17.80 -13.63 5.90
N SER A 1134 -18.48 -14.01 6.98
CA SER A 1134 -19.01 -15.37 7.16
C SER A 1134 -20.23 -15.67 6.28
N ALA A 1135 -20.97 -14.65 5.86
CA ALA A 1135 -22.19 -14.77 5.05
C ALA A 1135 -21.96 -14.70 3.53
N THR A 1136 -20.73 -14.42 3.07
CA THR A 1136 -20.42 -14.23 1.64
C THR A 1136 -19.21 -15.05 1.18
N PRO A 1137 -19.24 -15.67 -0.02
CA PRO A 1137 -18.13 -16.51 -0.48
C PRO A 1137 -16.85 -15.73 -0.83
N SER A 1138 -16.93 -14.44 -1.21
CA SER A 1138 -15.78 -13.69 -1.74
C SER A 1138 -15.75 -12.22 -1.28
N ILE A 1139 -14.52 -11.69 -1.13
CA ILE A 1139 -14.25 -10.31 -0.65
C ILE A 1139 -14.97 -9.24 -1.51
N PRO A 1140 -14.98 -9.29 -2.86
CA PRO A 1140 -15.69 -8.28 -3.67
C PRO A 1140 -17.22 -8.28 -3.50
N LEU A 1141 -17.82 -9.40 -3.04
CA LEU A 1141 -19.22 -9.45 -2.68
C LEU A 1141 -19.44 -8.95 -1.25
N ALA A 1142 -18.57 -9.35 -0.31
CA ALA A 1142 -18.58 -8.84 1.06
C ALA A 1142 -18.54 -7.30 1.08
N ALA A 1143 -17.63 -6.67 0.34
CA ALA A 1143 -17.50 -5.22 0.20
C ALA A 1143 -18.77 -4.55 -0.40
N SER A 1144 -19.46 -5.23 -1.32
CA SER A 1144 -20.73 -4.74 -1.91
C SER A 1144 -21.89 -4.83 -0.90
N LEU A 1145 -21.98 -5.95 -0.16
CA LEU A 1145 -22.99 -6.13 0.89
C LEU A 1145 -22.80 -5.10 2.02
N HIS A 1146 -21.58 -4.97 2.51
CA HIS A 1146 -21.11 -3.99 3.49
C HIS A 1146 -21.48 -2.55 3.09
N SER A 1147 -21.21 -2.14 1.84
CA SER A 1147 -21.56 -0.78 1.39
C SER A 1147 -23.07 -0.54 1.33
N THR A 1148 -23.89 -1.60 1.21
CA THR A 1148 -25.35 -1.51 1.31
C THR A 1148 -25.79 -1.10 2.73
N PHE A 1149 -25.30 -1.81 3.75
CA PHE A 1149 -25.68 -1.55 5.15
C PHE A 1149 -25.38 -0.10 5.56
N TYR A 1150 -24.26 0.45 5.09
CA TYR A 1150 -23.91 1.84 5.40
C TYR A 1150 -24.70 2.89 4.65
N ARG A 1151 -25.15 2.61 3.43
CA ARG A 1151 -26.09 3.49 2.73
C ARG A 1151 -27.44 3.55 3.47
N PHE A 1152 -27.87 2.47 4.12
CA PHE A 1152 -29.05 2.49 5.02
C PHE A 1152 -28.78 3.18 6.36
N PHE A 1153 -27.73 2.78 7.08
CA PHE A 1153 -27.43 3.34 8.39
C PHE A 1153 -27.22 4.85 8.35
N ASN A 1154 -26.65 5.38 7.26
CA ASN A 1154 -26.47 6.81 7.00
C ASN A 1154 -27.82 7.53 6.79
N LEU A 1155 -28.69 7.00 5.93
CA LEU A 1155 -30.01 7.59 5.64
C LEU A 1155 -30.92 7.67 6.87
N PHE A 1156 -30.94 6.60 7.68
CA PHE A 1156 -31.80 6.48 8.86
C PHE A 1156 -31.11 6.87 10.18
N ALA A 1157 -29.96 7.55 10.11
CA ALA A 1157 -29.20 8.02 11.27
C ALA A 1157 -29.92 9.08 12.13
N GLY A 1158 -30.87 9.82 11.55
CA GLY A 1158 -31.49 11.00 12.18
C GLY A 1158 -30.79 12.34 11.88
N PHE A 1159 -29.64 12.34 11.21
CA PHE A 1159 -28.89 13.55 10.83
C PHE A 1159 -29.38 14.17 9.52
N ILE A 1160 -29.39 13.41 8.41
CA ILE A 1160 -29.83 13.91 7.09
C ILE A 1160 -31.35 14.13 7.05
N VAL A 1161 -32.10 13.27 7.75
CA VAL A 1161 -33.55 13.40 7.94
C VAL A 1161 -33.87 13.18 9.44
N PRO A 1162 -34.26 14.23 10.18
CA PRO A 1162 -34.66 14.11 11.58
C PRO A 1162 -35.84 13.15 11.81
N ARG A 1163 -35.82 12.45 12.95
CA ARG A 1163 -36.83 11.42 13.33
C ARG A 1163 -38.29 11.86 13.14
N PRO A 1164 -38.73 13.08 13.48
CA PRO A 1164 -40.14 13.49 13.32
C PRO A 1164 -40.63 13.54 11.86
N GLN A 1165 -39.71 13.60 10.88
CA GLN A 1165 -40.02 13.84 9.47
C GLN A 1165 -39.95 12.56 8.62
N ILE A 1166 -39.26 11.52 9.13
CA ILE A 1166 -39.23 10.19 8.53
C ILE A 1166 -40.67 9.68 8.32
N PRO A 1167 -41.04 9.16 7.13
CA PRO A 1167 -42.37 8.62 6.90
C PRO A 1167 -42.72 7.50 7.89
N LYS A 1168 -43.97 7.48 8.39
CA LYS A 1168 -44.40 6.55 9.46
C LYS A 1168 -44.15 5.07 9.11
N TRP A 1169 -44.21 4.70 7.83
CA TRP A 1169 -43.93 3.35 7.33
C TRP A 1169 -42.44 2.97 7.29
N TRP A 1170 -41.52 3.93 7.42
CA TRP A 1170 -40.07 3.70 7.56
C TRP A 1170 -39.55 3.82 9.00
N LEU A 1171 -40.41 4.23 9.95
CA LEU A 1171 -39.99 4.51 11.33
C LEU A 1171 -39.45 3.27 12.08
N TRP A 1172 -39.87 2.05 11.70
CA TRP A 1172 -39.30 0.80 12.25
C TRP A 1172 -37.82 0.61 11.83
N LEU A 1173 -37.44 1.04 10.62
CA LEU A 1173 -36.07 0.91 10.11
C LEU A 1173 -35.12 1.90 10.78
N TYR A 1174 -35.63 3.08 11.17
CA TYR A 1174 -34.92 4.01 12.06
C TYR A 1174 -34.57 3.36 13.41
N TYR A 1175 -35.50 2.59 14.00
CA TYR A 1175 -35.26 1.88 15.27
C TYR A 1175 -34.40 0.62 15.14
N LEU A 1176 -34.39 -0.03 13.97
CA LEU A 1176 -33.52 -1.18 13.65
C LEU A 1176 -32.08 -0.78 13.30
N THR A 1177 -31.83 0.52 13.08
CA THR A 1177 -30.54 1.07 12.68
C THR A 1177 -29.67 1.37 13.91
N PRO A 1178 -28.48 0.75 14.09
CA PRO A 1178 -27.66 0.96 15.30
C PRO A 1178 -27.16 2.41 15.46
N SER A 1179 -26.81 3.08 14.36
CA SER A 1179 -26.26 4.44 14.35
C SER A 1179 -27.24 5.51 14.84
N SER A 1180 -28.55 5.29 14.72
CA SER A 1180 -29.56 6.23 15.24
C SER A 1180 -29.57 6.25 16.77
N TRP A 1181 -29.36 5.09 17.40
CA TRP A 1181 -29.21 4.95 18.85
C TRP A 1181 -27.88 5.51 19.34
N THR A 1182 -26.77 5.27 18.64
CA THR A 1182 -25.47 5.90 18.96
C THR A 1182 -25.58 7.43 18.95
N LEU A 1183 -26.18 8.03 17.92
CA LEU A 1183 -26.29 9.49 17.81
C LEU A 1183 -27.30 10.09 18.78
N ASN A 1184 -28.39 9.38 19.10
CA ASN A 1184 -29.30 9.75 20.18
C ASN A 1184 -28.57 9.77 21.53
N GLY A 1185 -27.83 8.70 21.86
CA GLY A 1185 -27.05 8.59 23.10
C GLY A 1185 -25.96 9.66 23.21
N MET A 1186 -25.15 9.85 22.16
CA MET A 1186 -24.12 10.88 22.12
C MET A 1186 -24.68 12.31 22.25
N LEU A 1187 -25.76 12.66 21.55
CA LEU A 1187 -26.29 14.03 21.61
C LEU A 1187 -27.02 14.30 22.93
N THR A 1188 -27.84 13.36 23.40
CA THR A 1188 -28.62 13.56 24.65
C THR A 1188 -27.77 13.51 25.91
N SER A 1189 -26.67 12.73 25.94
CA SER A 1189 -25.78 12.71 27.11
C SER A 1189 -24.98 14.01 27.25
N GLN A 1190 -24.67 14.71 26.15
CA GLN A 1190 -23.87 15.93 26.18
C GLN A 1190 -24.71 17.20 26.36
N TYR A 1191 -25.86 17.30 25.68
CA TYR A 1191 -26.63 18.54 25.57
C TYR A 1191 -28.10 18.44 25.98
N GLY A 1192 -28.61 17.25 26.33
CA GLY A 1192 -30.02 17.04 26.69
C GLY A 1192 -30.45 17.71 28.01
N ASP A 1193 -29.50 18.10 28.85
CA ASP A 1193 -29.64 18.79 30.13
C ASP A 1193 -29.35 20.31 30.05
N VAL A 1194 -28.90 20.81 28.89
CA VAL A 1194 -28.41 22.20 28.75
C VAL A 1194 -29.57 23.18 28.50
N GLN A 1195 -29.79 24.08 29.46
CA GLN A 1195 -30.89 25.05 29.46
C GLN A 1195 -30.53 26.45 28.92
N THR A 1196 -29.38 26.63 28.27
CA THR A 1196 -29.01 27.94 27.68
C THR A 1196 -29.96 28.32 26.55
N GLU A 1197 -30.44 29.56 26.53
CA GLU A 1197 -31.25 30.10 25.44
C GLU A 1197 -30.39 30.34 24.19
N ILE A 1198 -30.89 29.90 23.04
CA ILE A 1198 -30.37 30.19 21.71
C ILE A 1198 -31.48 30.73 20.80
N MET A 1199 -31.14 31.70 19.96
CA MET A 1199 -32.01 32.14 18.86
C MET A 1199 -31.94 31.11 17.73
N VAL A 1200 -33.06 30.49 17.38
CA VAL A 1200 -33.17 29.44 16.35
C VAL A 1200 -34.44 29.67 15.54
N PHE A 1201 -34.28 29.87 14.22
CA PHE A 1201 -35.38 30.22 13.31
C PHE A 1201 -36.24 31.40 13.83
N GLU A 1202 -35.56 32.48 14.22
CA GLU A 1202 -36.14 33.73 14.75
C GLU A 1202 -36.83 33.63 16.13
N GLU A 1203 -36.94 32.44 16.72
CA GLU A 1203 -37.47 32.21 18.07
C GLU A 1203 -36.37 31.96 19.12
N LYS A 1204 -36.62 32.35 20.38
CA LYS A 1204 -35.79 31.96 21.54
C LYS A 1204 -36.20 30.59 22.06
N LYS A 1205 -35.27 29.63 22.09
CA LYS A 1205 -35.49 28.26 22.63
C LYS A 1205 -34.26 27.79 23.41
N THR A 1206 -34.43 26.93 24.41
CA THR A 1206 -33.26 26.31 25.09
C THR A 1206 -32.65 25.21 24.22
N VAL A 1207 -31.34 24.94 24.39
CA VAL A 1207 -30.64 23.87 23.66
C VAL A 1207 -31.35 22.51 23.83
N ALA A 1208 -31.73 22.15 25.06
CA ALA A 1208 -32.48 20.93 25.34
C ALA A 1208 -33.86 20.88 24.63
N ALA A 1209 -34.59 22.01 24.59
CA ALA A 1209 -35.86 22.09 23.86
C ALA A 1209 -35.65 21.95 22.34
N PHE A 1210 -34.63 22.60 21.76
CA PHE A 1210 -34.29 22.45 20.35
C PHE A 1210 -33.97 21.00 19.97
N ILE A 1211 -33.16 20.29 20.77
CA ILE A 1211 -32.81 18.88 20.51
C ILE A 1211 -34.05 17.98 20.55
N ARG A 1212 -34.94 18.20 21.52
CA ARG A 1212 -36.20 17.45 21.66
C ARG A 1212 -37.15 17.73 20.50
N ASP A 1213 -37.32 18.99 20.12
CA ASP A 1213 -38.37 19.41 19.19
C ASP A 1213 -37.94 19.28 17.72
N TYR A 1214 -36.64 19.37 17.41
CA TYR A 1214 -36.08 19.21 16.06
C TYR A 1214 -35.65 17.76 15.76
N PHE A 1215 -34.83 17.14 16.61
CA PHE A 1215 -34.35 15.76 16.39
C PHE A 1215 -35.26 14.69 16.95
N GLY A 1216 -36.19 15.03 17.86
CA GLY A 1216 -37.09 14.04 18.48
C GLY A 1216 -36.39 13.16 19.53
N PHE A 1217 -35.28 13.64 20.11
CA PHE A 1217 -34.49 12.91 21.11
C PHE A 1217 -34.92 13.30 22.54
N GLN A 1218 -34.81 12.39 23.51
CA GLN A 1218 -35.27 12.60 24.89
C GLN A 1218 -34.23 12.10 25.88
N HIS A 1219 -33.80 12.96 26.81
CA HIS A 1219 -32.77 12.63 27.80
C HIS A 1219 -33.20 11.47 28.73
N ASP A 1220 -34.50 11.39 29.06
CA ASP A 1220 -35.09 10.32 29.88
C ASP A 1220 -34.95 8.92 29.26
N GLN A 1221 -34.67 8.82 27.96
CA GLN A 1221 -34.51 7.54 27.26
C GLN A 1221 -33.09 6.97 27.33
N LEU A 1222 -32.12 7.68 27.91
CA LEU A 1222 -30.72 7.23 28.01
C LEU A 1222 -30.56 5.78 28.52
N PRO A 1223 -31.27 5.30 29.57
CA PRO A 1223 -31.18 3.90 30.01
C PRO A 1223 -31.58 2.86 28.95
N ILE A 1224 -32.52 3.20 28.06
CA ILE A 1224 -32.98 2.33 26.96
C ILE A 1224 -31.89 2.23 25.89
N VAL A 1225 -31.18 3.35 25.61
CA VAL A 1225 -30.06 3.37 24.66
C VAL A 1225 -28.98 2.38 25.07
N VAL A 1226 -28.69 2.23 26.37
CA VAL A 1226 -27.72 1.25 26.90
C VAL A 1226 -28.10 -0.19 26.54
N VAL A 1227 -29.33 -0.59 26.87
CA VAL A 1227 -29.81 -1.96 26.66
C VAL A 1227 -29.83 -2.32 25.16
N VAL A 1228 -30.15 -1.34 24.31
CA VAL A 1228 -30.14 -1.52 22.85
C VAL A 1228 -28.72 -1.58 22.28
N LEU A 1229 -27.79 -0.71 22.71
CA LEU A 1229 -26.43 -0.66 22.16
C LEU A 1229 -25.59 -1.89 22.51
N ILE A 1230 -25.76 -2.51 23.69
CA ILE A 1230 -25.07 -3.77 24.03
C ILE A 1230 -25.67 -5.00 23.32
N LEU A 1231 -26.93 -4.93 22.90
CA LEU A 1231 -27.60 -6.03 22.21
C LEU A 1231 -27.09 -6.22 20.77
N TYR A 1232 -26.79 -5.14 20.04
CA TYR A 1232 -26.31 -5.22 18.66
C TYR A 1232 -25.01 -6.04 18.49
N PRO A 1233 -23.93 -5.82 19.27
CA PRO A 1233 -22.75 -6.69 19.23
C PRO A 1233 -23.08 -8.17 19.49
N LEU A 1234 -23.90 -8.46 20.50
CA LEU A 1234 -24.27 -9.85 20.86
C LEU A 1234 -25.03 -10.54 19.71
N VAL A 1235 -25.95 -9.84 19.06
CA VAL A 1235 -26.69 -10.35 17.89
C VAL A 1235 -25.77 -10.59 16.70
N PHE A 1236 -24.86 -9.66 16.37
CA PHE A 1236 -23.93 -9.86 15.25
C PHE A 1236 -22.89 -10.96 15.53
N ALA A 1237 -22.41 -11.10 16.76
CA ALA A 1237 -21.53 -12.20 17.18
C ALA A 1237 -22.23 -13.57 17.07
N PHE A 1238 -23.49 -13.66 17.50
CA PHE A 1238 -24.30 -14.88 17.32
C PHE A 1238 -24.55 -15.19 15.84
N LEU A 1239 -24.89 -14.18 15.02
CA LEU A 1239 -25.10 -14.36 13.58
C LEU A 1239 -23.81 -14.76 12.86
N PHE A 1240 -22.65 -14.24 13.25
CA PHE A 1240 -21.34 -14.70 12.77
C PHE A 1240 -21.10 -16.18 13.07
N ALA A 1241 -21.29 -16.60 14.33
CA ALA A 1241 -21.12 -17.99 14.75
C ALA A 1241 -22.12 -18.95 14.08
N PHE A 1242 -23.36 -18.49 13.85
CA PHE A 1242 -24.37 -19.22 13.10
C PHE A 1242 -24.01 -19.36 11.62
N CYS A 1243 -23.65 -18.26 10.96
CA CYS A 1243 -23.28 -18.23 9.54
C CYS A 1243 -22.03 -19.09 9.26
N ILE A 1244 -20.95 -18.93 10.03
CA ILE A 1244 -19.73 -19.74 9.84
C ILE A 1244 -19.96 -21.24 10.09
N THR A 1245 -20.97 -21.59 10.89
CA THR A 1245 -21.36 -22.99 11.15
C THR A 1245 -22.29 -23.58 10.08
N LYS A 1246 -23.21 -22.79 9.53
CA LYS A 1246 -24.26 -23.26 8.59
C LYS A 1246 -23.96 -23.01 7.12
N LEU A 1247 -23.26 -21.93 6.78
CA LEU A 1247 -22.96 -21.51 5.40
C LEU A 1247 -21.60 -22.08 4.95
N ASN A 1248 -21.51 -23.40 4.84
CA ASN A 1248 -20.35 -24.04 4.21
C ASN A 1248 -20.37 -23.75 2.69
N PHE A 1249 -19.49 -22.87 2.24
CA PHE A 1249 -19.33 -22.50 0.83
C PHE A 1249 -18.57 -23.55 0.00
N GLU A 1250 -17.70 -24.34 0.62
CA GLU A 1250 -16.91 -25.40 -0.03
C GLU A 1250 -17.79 -26.56 -0.52
N ARG A 1251 -18.84 -26.93 0.24
CA ARG A 1251 -19.83 -27.93 -0.22
C ARG A 1251 -20.72 -27.45 -1.36
N ARG A 1252 -20.91 -26.13 -1.53
CA ARG A 1252 -21.75 -25.59 -2.61
C ARG A 1252 -21.05 -25.61 -3.98
N THR A 1253 -19.73 -25.46 -4.01
CA THR A 1253 -18.93 -25.67 -5.22
C THR A 1253 -18.75 -27.15 -5.59
N VAL A 1254 -19.00 -28.08 -4.67
CA VAL A 1254 -19.12 -29.51 -4.99
C VAL A 1254 -20.47 -29.79 -5.65
N LEU A 1255 -21.59 -29.50 -4.99
CA LEU A 1255 -22.94 -29.79 -5.52
C LEU A 1255 -23.26 -29.06 -6.84
N ALA A 1256 -22.68 -27.89 -7.10
CA ALA A 1256 -22.85 -27.19 -8.38
C ALA A 1256 -22.01 -27.77 -9.53
N VAL A 1257 -21.04 -28.64 -9.25
CA VAL A 1257 -20.16 -29.31 -10.24
C VAL A 1257 -20.39 -30.84 -10.23
N GLU A 1258 -21.34 -31.31 -9.41
CA GLU A 1258 -21.99 -32.63 -9.51
C GLU A 1258 -23.37 -32.51 -10.21
N MET A 1259 -23.73 -31.32 -10.72
CA MET A 1259 -24.98 -31.02 -11.42
C MET A 1259 -24.79 -30.37 -12.80
N ASP A 1260 -23.61 -29.82 -13.10
CA ASP A 1260 -23.15 -29.34 -14.41
C ASP A 1260 -22.15 -30.36 -15.00
#